data_AF-A0AA36J6J8-F1
#
_entry.id   AF-A0AA36J6J8-F1
#
_cell.length_a   1.000
_cell.length_b   1.000
_cell.length_c   1.000
_cell.angle_alpha   90.00
_cell.angle_beta   90.00
_cell.angle_gamma   90.00
#
_symmetry.space_group_name_H-M   'P 1'
#
loop_
_entity.id
_entity.type
_entity.pdbx_description
1 polymer ?
#
loop_
_entity_poly.entity_id
_entity_poly.type
_entity_poly.pdbx_seq_one_letter_code
_entity_poly.pdbx_strand_id
1 'polypeptide(L)'
;MPGPGAIWALVLLFAPGPSFHWPLRCALAEDPLLHDPDGLLERSLQADTEILPLLRSFQSKMSGPHLGQWAIHLGVALTDATVEPLSTTAHRLAQDLGFNSSQPGLLLVLHPELGLEVAGSLLWPGNEEFFRESAQWQAAEAAAEANLLAGKMGTAVQAAVNGALLSLTGSLELLVPHTSFKQRELHKWQSKFQVGEVWVNICGDRLCRELVLGDVRQLSDGFERYYHEAMTFPALNLLGPGAHKILILGGGDGGIATCALQFDTVHQVVNVDIDATVTEEAKRWFPKVAAGLDDPRCTMIHSDAFAWVAAHGSSKFDLVVIDFTDEPIEGAWSEDFFWQLRGVLTDNGLVVQNVGTISTPQEMQKIFATHALVFGSVFPMHATIPDYLGPYILALSSMNPKLRPEDVDWGHWRGQKIAAQYYGPDQHMALFAGIPADVCRLLGLPLELDQGAPSLPPAITLPLPLAKPAGKEKVLFRQKSAEGNKVKVTLEDTSYSLYQNWDAILSPNSWHRDEALLLPALTILGRAASCALVLGGGSGALASLALSWPVEKVVVLEVDDLVVQAAEKYFPREAAALKDPRTELIMADAFSWIATTQRLFDLVVVNMFDQPWLAAGRTTRVPRTRAFYRQLRALMAPGGLIVQEAGSIGMPQSFGHVLEMHRQTFAGTWPLAMSSGSPQPVAAGDDFDGLYFRLPRLMLLSSREPGLDPLQVQWHNWPGFAEKHQATYYHPALHKALFVLPAELQRRFKAFAPWRPEEGEEYLIYAFMTQVHECDVDLLDDLSSAGALLRRIAELGNLTDLGSLQHKFEPQGLTALLLVSESHVSIHTWPELRYAAVDVVSCKPIPPTVRKAIEMEVAVSLSCDSWVSHFSLRGREFHQAEVAPTERPASDEL
;
A
#
# COMPACT_ATOMS: atom_id res chain seq x y z
N MET A 1 40.67 -15.16 12.76
CA MET A 1 39.94 -15.43 11.51
C MET A 1 40.35 -16.81 11.03
N PRO A 2 39.42 -17.71 10.71
CA PRO A 2 39.79 -18.95 10.01
C PRO A 2 40.43 -18.57 8.66
N GLY A 3 41.27 -19.47 8.12
CA GLY A 3 42.10 -19.18 6.94
C GLY A 3 41.30 -18.77 5.69
N PRO A 4 41.97 -18.15 4.70
CA PRO A 4 41.32 -17.71 3.46
C PRO A 4 40.66 -18.90 2.75
N GLY A 5 39.34 -18.84 2.58
CA GLY A 5 38.51 -19.88 1.95
C GLY A 5 37.56 -20.64 2.87
N ALA A 6 37.59 -20.42 4.19
CA ALA A 6 36.56 -20.94 5.11
C ALA A 6 35.49 -19.87 5.38
N ILE A 7 34.27 -20.11 4.91
CA ILE A 7 33.11 -19.23 5.07
C ILE A 7 32.45 -19.50 6.43
N TRP A 8 32.14 -18.46 7.20
CA TRP A 8 31.59 -18.56 8.56
C TRP A 8 30.43 -17.60 8.77
N ALA A 9 29.48 -17.97 9.63
CA ALA A 9 28.38 -17.13 10.09
C ALA A 9 28.28 -17.15 11.62
N LEU A 10 28.00 -15.99 12.23
CA LEU A 10 27.73 -15.90 13.66
C LEU A 10 26.24 -16.16 13.92
N VAL A 11 25.94 -17.01 14.89
CA VAL A 11 24.59 -17.45 15.23
C VAL A 11 24.24 -17.02 16.65
N LEU A 12 23.24 -16.14 16.80
CA LEU A 12 22.63 -15.78 18.09
C LEU A 12 21.28 -16.47 18.20
N LEU A 13 21.05 -17.23 19.27
CA LEU A 13 19.83 -17.98 19.48
C LEU A 13 19.13 -17.58 20.80
N PHE A 14 17.83 -17.33 20.73
CA PHE A 14 16.98 -17.04 21.90
C PHE A 14 15.83 -18.07 21.98
N ALA A 15 15.65 -18.75 23.13
CA ALA A 15 14.62 -19.79 23.29
C ALA A 15 14.07 -19.89 24.74
N PRO A 16 12.82 -20.34 24.95
CA PRO A 16 12.26 -20.60 26.29
C PRO A 16 12.93 -21.81 26.97
N GLY A 17 13.30 -21.69 28.26
CA GLY A 17 13.90 -22.81 29.01
C GLY A 17 14.32 -22.46 30.44
N PRO A 18 14.57 -23.47 31.32
CA PRO A 18 15.01 -23.22 32.69
C PRO A 18 16.38 -22.53 32.72
N SER A 19 16.51 -21.52 33.58
CA SER A 19 17.78 -20.81 33.79
C SER A 19 18.88 -21.77 34.27
N PHE A 20 19.83 -22.10 33.38
CA PHE A 20 21.07 -22.77 33.78
C PHE A 20 22.03 -21.73 34.36
N HIS A 21 22.40 -21.88 35.62
CA HIS A 21 23.53 -21.18 36.20
C HIS A 21 24.83 -21.84 35.73
N TRP A 22 25.41 -21.37 34.62
CA TRP A 22 26.82 -21.58 34.33
C TRP A 22 27.37 -20.33 33.62
N PRO A 23 28.64 -19.92 33.83
CA PRO A 23 29.25 -18.82 33.07
C PRO A 23 29.18 -19.16 31.58
N LEU A 24 29.06 -18.15 30.70
CA LEU A 24 29.15 -18.33 29.24
C LEU A 24 30.38 -19.19 28.91
N ARG A 25 30.16 -20.49 28.74
CA ARG A 25 31.02 -21.40 28.02
C ARG A 25 30.26 -21.69 26.75
N CYS A 26 30.95 -21.66 25.61
CA CYS A 26 30.48 -22.25 24.37
C CYS A 26 30.10 -23.71 24.65
N ALA A 27 28.84 -23.98 24.98
CA ALA A 27 28.32 -25.31 25.26
C ALA A 27 27.92 -26.01 23.96
N LEU A 28 28.80 -25.95 22.95
CA LEU A 28 28.58 -26.49 21.61
C LEU A 28 29.81 -27.29 21.16
N ALA A 29 30.38 -28.06 22.09
CA ALA A 29 31.47 -29.01 21.78
C ALA A 29 30.95 -30.40 21.39
N GLU A 30 29.63 -30.61 21.32
CA GLU A 30 29.04 -31.93 21.00
C GLU A 30 28.04 -31.89 19.81
N ASP A 31 27.75 -30.71 19.24
CA ASP A 31 26.89 -30.60 18.06
C ASP A 31 27.74 -30.50 16.78
N PRO A 32 27.65 -31.45 15.82
CA PRO A 32 28.49 -31.46 14.62
C PRO A 32 28.27 -30.29 13.65
N LEU A 33 27.27 -29.43 13.87
CA LEU A 33 26.92 -28.30 13.00
C LEU A 33 27.44 -26.93 13.46
N LEU A 34 27.91 -26.81 14.71
CA LEU A 34 28.39 -25.55 15.29
C LEU A 34 29.79 -25.75 15.88
N HIS A 35 30.77 -24.95 15.45
CA HIS A 35 32.17 -25.06 15.87
C HIS A 35 32.75 -23.67 16.16
N ASP A 36 33.45 -23.50 17.29
CA ASP A 36 34.37 -22.37 17.55
C ASP A 36 35.82 -22.86 17.41
N PRO A 37 36.30 -23.08 16.18
CA PRO A 37 37.67 -23.54 15.98
C PRO A 37 38.63 -22.50 16.58
N ASP A 38 39.48 -22.97 17.49
CA ASP A 38 40.48 -22.21 18.24
C ASP A 38 39.95 -21.27 19.36
N GLY A 39 38.68 -21.30 19.76
CA GLY A 39 38.19 -20.48 20.88
C GLY A 39 38.32 -18.97 20.63
N LEU A 40 38.10 -18.56 19.37
CA LEU A 40 38.26 -17.18 18.90
C LEU A 40 37.07 -16.30 19.31
N LEU A 41 35.87 -16.88 19.29
CA LEU A 41 34.65 -16.20 19.71
C LEU A 41 34.67 -15.95 21.22
N GLU A 42 35.03 -16.98 22.00
CA GLU A 42 35.14 -16.89 23.45
C GLU A 42 36.16 -15.81 23.88
N ARG A 43 37.32 -15.73 23.20
CA ARG A 43 38.33 -14.70 23.46
C ARG A 43 37.87 -13.29 23.08
N SER A 44 37.12 -13.13 21.99
CA SER A 44 36.61 -11.81 21.57
C SER A 44 35.52 -11.30 22.51
N LEU A 45 34.63 -12.17 23.00
CA LEU A 45 33.58 -11.81 23.96
C LEU A 45 34.13 -11.51 25.36
N GLN A 46 35.23 -12.16 25.75
CA GLN A 46 35.90 -11.88 27.03
C GLN A 46 36.72 -10.59 26.99
N ALA A 47 37.20 -10.18 25.81
CA ALA A 47 37.94 -8.93 25.62
C ALA A 47 37.03 -7.69 25.55
N ASP A 48 35.75 -7.86 25.18
CA ASP A 48 34.79 -6.78 25.00
C ASP A 48 33.82 -6.66 26.19
N THR A 49 34.05 -5.67 27.05
CA THR A 49 33.32 -5.51 28.32
C THR A 49 31.86 -5.10 28.17
N GLU A 50 31.40 -4.71 26.97
CA GLU A 50 30.05 -4.16 26.74
C GLU A 50 29.01 -5.22 26.31
N ILE A 51 29.45 -6.30 25.66
CA ILE A 51 28.54 -7.31 25.09
C ILE A 51 27.85 -8.15 26.18
N LEU A 52 28.59 -8.56 27.21
CA LEU A 52 28.05 -9.41 28.29
C LEU A 52 26.95 -8.71 29.13
N PRO A 53 27.09 -7.44 29.55
CA PRO A 53 26.01 -6.68 30.16
C PRO A 53 24.78 -6.55 29.25
N LEU A 54 24.99 -6.35 27.95
CA LEU A 54 23.89 -6.21 26.99
C LEU A 54 23.04 -7.48 26.88
N LEU A 55 23.68 -8.63 26.69
CA LEU A 55 22.98 -9.91 26.58
C LEU A 55 22.19 -10.22 27.86
N ARG A 56 22.73 -9.88 29.05
CA ARG A 56 22.00 -10.00 30.32
C ARG A 56 20.80 -9.04 30.41
N SER A 57 20.95 -7.80 29.94
CA SER A 57 19.86 -6.82 29.86
C SER A 57 18.73 -7.31 28.96
N PHE A 58 19.08 -7.87 27.79
CA PHE A 58 18.15 -8.48 26.86
C PHE A 58 17.38 -9.64 27.52
N GLN A 59 18.10 -10.59 28.14
CA GLN A 59 17.50 -11.74 28.82
C GLN A 59 16.49 -11.31 29.91
N SER A 60 16.85 -10.29 30.69
CA SER A 60 15.98 -9.74 31.74
C SER A 60 14.73 -9.05 31.22
N LYS A 61 14.80 -8.37 30.06
CA LYS A 61 13.64 -7.68 29.46
C LYS A 61 12.66 -8.64 28.79
N MET A 62 13.16 -9.73 28.22
CA MET A 62 12.35 -10.76 27.56
C MET A 62 11.72 -11.75 28.54
N SER A 63 12.25 -11.84 29.77
CA SER A 63 11.70 -12.67 30.83
C SER A 63 10.66 -11.89 31.65
N GLY A 64 9.45 -12.44 31.80
CA GLY A 64 8.37 -11.76 32.54
C GLY A 64 7.20 -12.68 32.90
N PRO A 65 6.22 -12.20 33.70
CA PRO A 65 5.13 -13.02 34.24
C PRO A 65 4.29 -13.76 33.18
N HIS A 66 4.22 -13.19 31.96
CA HIS A 66 3.42 -13.71 30.85
C HIS A 66 4.25 -14.42 29.75
N LEU A 67 5.58 -14.28 29.76
CA LEU A 67 6.48 -14.78 28.70
C LEU A 67 7.39 -15.93 29.16
N GLY A 68 7.45 -16.25 30.45
CA GLY A 68 8.33 -17.29 30.99
C GLY A 68 9.80 -16.88 31.11
N GLN A 69 10.70 -17.83 31.38
CA GLN A 69 12.15 -17.63 31.40
C GLN A 69 12.76 -17.95 30.03
N TRP A 70 13.69 -17.09 29.60
CA TRP A 70 14.36 -17.17 28.30
C TRP A 70 15.87 -17.41 28.45
N ALA A 71 16.42 -18.27 27.59
CA ALA A 71 17.86 -18.53 27.47
C ALA A 71 18.42 -17.90 26.20
N ILE A 72 19.70 -17.48 26.27
CA ILE A 72 20.47 -16.95 25.13
C ILE A 72 21.62 -17.91 24.86
N HIS A 73 21.74 -18.36 23.61
CA HIS A 73 22.81 -19.21 23.09
C HIS A 73 23.57 -18.45 22.00
N LEU A 74 24.88 -18.65 21.92
CA LEU A 74 25.75 -18.02 20.93
C LEU A 74 26.68 -19.07 20.33
N GLY A 75 26.80 -19.11 19.00
CA GLY A 75 27.65 -20.05 18.29
C GLY A 75 28.19 -19.49 16.97
N VAL A 76 29.13 -20.22 16.36
CA VAL A 76 29.64 -19.97 15.01
C VAL A 76 29.31 -21.19 14.16
N ALA A 77 28.65 -20.96 13.02
CA ALA A 77 28.40 -21.97 12.01
C ALA A 77 29.40 -21.81 10.87
N LEU A 78 30.02 -22.90 10.45
CA LEU A 78 30.74 -22.93 9.18
C LEU A 78 29.70 -23.17 8.08
N THR A 79 29.58 -22.24 7.14
CA THR A 79 28.58 -22.30 6.06
C THR A 79 29.30 -22.39 4.73
N ASP A 80 28.62 -22.86 3.68
CA ASP A 80 29.13 -22.80 2.29
C ASP A 80 28.23 -21.83 1.50
N ALA A 81 28.19 -20.57 1.95
CA ALA A 81 27.26 -19.54 1.46
C ALA A 81 27.52 -19.10 0.01
N THR A 82 28.59 -19.58 -0.62
CA THR A 82 28.88 -19.35 -2.04
C THR A 82 27.94 -20.07 -3.01
N VAL A 83 27.08 -20.97 -2.51
CA VAL A 83 26.15 -21.77 -3.35
C VAL A 83 24.67 -21.46 -3.09
N GLU A 84 24.30 -20.94 -1.90
CA GLU A 84 22.90 -20.71 -1.52
C GLU A 84 22.68 -19.35 -0.80
N PRO A 85 21.51 -18.69 -0.96
CA PRO A 85 21.19 -17.46 -0.24
C PRO A 85 21.31 -17.57 1.29
N LEU A 86 21.72 -16.48 1.94
CA LEU A 86 21.89 -16.44 3.40
C LEU A 86 20.58 -16.75 4.15
N SER A 87 19.43 -16.33 3.61
CA SER A 87 18.11 -16.66 4.15
C SER A 87 17.79 -18.16 4.13
N THR A 88 18.15 -18.86 3.05
CA THR A 88 18.02 -20.31 2.93
C THR A 88 18.92 -21.03 3.93
N THR A 89 20.16 -20.55 4.06
CA THR A 89 21.15 -21.06 5.02
C THR A 89 20.66 -20.88 6.46
N ALA A 90 20.13 -19.70 6.79
CA ALA A 90 19.59 -19.38 8.10
C ALA A 90 18.36 -20.24 8.45
N HIS A 91 17.46 -20.47 7.48
CA HIS A 91 16.29 -21.33 7.67
C HIS A 91 16.66 -22.81 7.85
N ARG A 92 17.66 -23.30 7.12
CA ARG A 92 18.20 -24.65 7.27
C ARG A 92 18.84 -24.86 8.65
N LEU A 93 19.69 -23.92 9.07
CA LEU A 93 20.28 -23.89 10.41
C LEU A 93 19.22 -23.92 11.51
N ALA A 94 18.13 -23.15 11.36
CA ALA A 94 17.03 -23.19 12.31
C ALA A 94 16.38 -24.58 12.38
N GLN A 95 16.12 -25.23 11.24
CA GLN A 95 15.55 -26.59 11.20
C GLN A 95 16.48 -27.64 11.81
N ASP A 96 17.76 -27.58 11.49
CA ASP A 96 18.77 -28.53 11.98
C ASP A 96 18.96 -28.41 13.50
N LEU A 97 18.84 -27.19 14.04
CA LEU A 97 18.84 -26.91 15.49
C LEU A 97 17.50 -27.27 16.18
N GLY A 98 16.55 -27.86 15.44
CA GLY A 98 15.27 -28.32 15.97
C GLY A 98 14.19 -27.23 16.09
N PHE A 99 14.41 -26.03 15.54
CA PHE A 99 13.38 -25.00 15.47
C PHE A 99 12.35 -25.37 14.41
N ASN A 100 11.09 -25.40 14.83
CA ASN A 100 9.95 -25.60 13.96
C ASN A 100 8.86 -24.58 14.28
N SER A 101 7.78 -24.63 13.52
CA SER A 101 6.67 -23.68 13.63
C SER A 101 5.89 -23.69 14.95
N SER A 102 6.23 -24.59 15.89
CA SER A 102 5.56 -24.69 17.20
C SER A 102 6.43 -24.30 18.40
N GLN A 103 7.69 -23.91 18.19
CA GLN A 103 8.57 -23.41 19.27
C GLN A 103 9.02 -21.96 19.00
N PRO A 104 8.75 -21.00 19.90
CA PRO A 104 9.17 -19.63 19.72
C PRO A 104 10.68 -19.49 19.92
N GLY A 105 11.38 -18.84 19.00
CA GLY A 105 12.80 -18.52 19.14
C GLY A 105 13.28 -17.51 18.09
N LEU A 106 14.41 -16.85 18.35
CA LEU A 106 15.04 -15.90 17.42
C LEU A 106 16.43 -16.38 17.06
N LEU A 107 16.71 -16.60 15.77
CA LEU A 107 18.04 -16.85 15.22
C LEU A 107 18.51 -15.62 14.47
N LEU A 108 19.64 -15.03 14.86
CA LEU A 108 20.31 -14.02 14.06
C LEU A 108 21.53 -14.65 13.41
N VAL A 109 21.67 -14.49 12.10
CA VAL A 109 22.77 -15.00 11.30
C VAL A 109 23.52 -13.81 10.69
N LEU A 110 24.75 -13.59 11.12
CA LEU A 110 25.59 -12.52 10.59
C LEU A 110 26.63 -13.09 9.63
N HIS A 111 26.66 -12.58 8.40
CA HIS A 111 27.60 -12.99 7.36
C HIS A 111 28.43 -11.78 6.85
N PRO A 112 29.76 -11.92 6.72
CA PRO A 112 30.64 -10.81 6.35
C PRO A 112 30.41 -10.23 4.94
N GLU A 113 29.90 -11.02 3.98
CA GLU A 113 29.66 -10.57 2.59
C GLU A 113 28.17 -10.43 2.22
N LEU A 114 27.28 -11.06 2.99
CA LEU A 114 25.86 -11.21 2.64
C LEU A 114 24.94 -10.47 3.62
N GLY A 115 25.48 -9.87 4.68
CA GLY A 115 24.75 -9.02 5.59
C GLY A 115 24.26 -9.69 6.87
N LEU A 116 23.32 -9.03 7.54
CA LEU A 116 22.65 -9.53 8.74
C LEU A 116 21.29 -10.12 8.35
N GLU A 117 21.05 -11.39 8.68
CA GLU A 117 19.80 -12.09 8.42
C GLU A 117 19.16 -12.60 9.73
N VAL A 118 17.85 -12.76 9.72
CA VAL A 118 17.06 -13.32 10.84
C VAL A 118 16.33 -14.56 10.37
N ALA A 119 16.48 -15.68 11.08
CA ALA A 119 15.69 -16.89 10.84
C ALA A 119 14.98 -17.31 12.14
N GLY A 120 13.69 -17.62 12.07
CA GLY A 120 12.88 -17.86 13.26
C GLY A 120 12.57 -16.58 14.03
N SER A 121 11.29 -16.37 14.35
CA SER A 121 10.84 -15.27 15.21
C SER A 121 10.17 -15.79 16.47
N LEU A 122 10.30 -14.96 17.50
CA LEU A 122 10.17 -15.28 18.91
C LEU A 122 8.73 -15.48 19.42
N LEU A 123 7.69 -15.45 18.57
CA LEU A 123 6.28 -15.56 18.99
C LEU A 123 5.35 -16.29 17.98
N TRP A 124 5.71 -16.37 16.70
CA TRP A 124 5.00 -17.16 15.66
C TRP A 124 5.91 -17.63 14.52
N PRO A 125 5.57 -18.74 13.84
CA PRO A 125 6.11 -19.04 12.51
C PRO A 125 5.68 -17.99 11.47
N GLY A 126 6.66 -17.43 10.74
CA GLY A 126 6.40 -16.61 9.54
C GLY A 126 6.38 -15.08 9.72
N ASN A 127 6.86 -14.54 10.85
CA ASN A 127 6.92 -13.09 11.12
C ASN A 127 8.34 -12.49 11.09
N GLU A 128 9.29 -13.20 10.47
CA GLU A 128 10.67 -12.72 10.26
C GLU A 128 10.68 -11.37 9.51
N GLU A 129 9.68 -11.13 8.67
CA GLU A 129 9.54 -9.94 7.83
C GLU A 129 9.09 -8.71 8.64
N PHE A 130 8.12 -8.83 9.55
CA PHE A 130 7.69 -7.73 10.43
C PHE A 130 8.85 -7.20 11.31
N PHE A 131 9.74 -8.10 11.72
CA PHE A 131 10.94 -7.76 12.46
C PHE A 131 11.94 -6.99 11.58
N ARG A 132 12.19 -7.49 10.35
CA ARG A 132 13.03 -6.86 9.32
C ARG A 132 12.48 -5.52 8.82
N GLU A 133 11.17 -5.32 8.90
CA GLU A 133 10.45 -4.12 8.45
C GLU A 133 10.52 -2.96 9.46
N SER A 134 11.00 -3.18 10.68
CA SER A 134 11.15 -2.10 11.66
C SER A 134 12.32 -1.18 11.32
N ALA A 135 12.11 0.14 11.37
CA ALA A 135 13.15 1.13 11.11
C ALA A 135 14.36 0.94 12.04
N GLN A 136 14.11 0.46 13.26
CA GLN A 136 15.10 0.11 14.26
C GLN A 136 15.95 -1.10 13.81
N TRP A 137 15.34 -2.10 13.18
CA TRP A 137 16.05 -3.24 12.63
C TRP A 137 16.89 -2.87 11.40
N GLN A 138 16.34 -2.11 10.46
CA GLN A 138 17.07 -1.71 9.24
C GLN A 138 18.29 -0.83 9.57
N ALA A 139 18.15 0.07 10.55
CA ALA A 139 19.28 0.86 11.04
C ALA A 139 20.34 -0.03 11.73
N ALA A 140 19.90 -1.04 12.48
CA ALA A 140 20.78 -2.01 13.12
C ALA A 140 21.45 -2.96 12.13
N GLU A 141 20.77 -3.36 11.06
CA GLU A 141 21.29 -4.16 9.94
C GLU A 141 22.38 -3.40 9.21
N ALA A 142 22.09 -2.18 8.75
CA ALA A 142 23.09 -1.33 8.10
C ALA A 142 24.31 -1.05 9.01
N ALA A 143 24.08 -0.84 10.31
CA ALA A 143 25.14 -0.65 11.29
C ALA A 143 25.94 -1.95 11.53
N ALA A 144 25.29 -3.11 11.59
CA ALA A 144 25.96 -4.40 11.76
C ALA A 144 26.82 -4.73 10.54
N GLU A 145 26.31 -4.50 9.34
CA GLU A 145 27.02 -4.68 8.07
C GLU A 145 28.27 -3.79 7.97
N ALA A 146 28.12 -2.50 8.23
CA ALA A 146 29.22 -1.55 8.20
C ALA A 146 30.34 -1.93 9.20
N ASN A 147 29.96 -2.43 10.39
CA ASN A 147 30.91 -2.86 11.40
C ASN A 147 31.57 -4.21 11.07
N LEU A 148 30.86 -5.14 10.41
CA LEU A 148 31.43 -6.40 9.93
C LEU A 148 32.49 -6.15 8.85
N LEU A 149 32.19 -5.29 7.88
CA LEU A 149 33.13 -4.89 6.82
C LEU A 149 34.38 -4.20 7.39
N ALA A 150 34.23 -3.46 8.48
CA ALA A 150 35.34 -2.83 9.19
C ALA A 150 36.14 -3.79 10.11
N GLY A 151 35.82 -5.09 10.12
CA GLY A 151 36.46 -6.08 11.00
C GLY A 151 36.11 -5.95 12.49
N LYS A 152 35.09 -5.14 12.84
CA LYS A 152 34.66 -4.85 14.21
C LYS A 152 33.51 -5.77 14.64
N MET A 153 33.84 -7.05 14.79
CA MET A 153 32.86 -8.10 15.12
C MET A 153 32.00 -7.78 16.35
N GLY A 154 32.62 -7.36 17.46
CA GLY A 154 31.90 -7.06 18.70
C GLY A 154 30.85 -5.97 18.53
N THR A 155 31.19 -4.90 17.81
CA THR A 155 30.30 -3.78 17.51
C THR A 155 29.17 -4.16 16.54
N ALA A 156 29.44 -5.08 15.60
CA ALA A 156 28.40 -5.61 14.71
C ALA A 156 27.37 -6.45 15.47
N VAL A 157 27.82 -7.32 16.39
CA VAL A 157 26.95 -8.10 17.27
C VAL A 157 26.12 -7.18 18.17
N GLN A 158 26.76 -6.16 18.73
CA GLN A 158 26.13 -5.15 19.57
C GLN A 158 25.02 -4.39 18.81
N ALA A 159 25.24 -4.03 17.55
CA ALA A 159 24.24 -3.40 16.70
C ALA A 159 23.05 -4.33 16.42
N ALA A 160 23.31 -5.58 16.02
CA ALA A 160 22.28 -6.56 15.72
C ALA A 160 21.40 -6.88 16.95
N VAL A 161 22.00 -7.07 18.13
CA VAL A 161 21.24 -7.35 19.37
C VAL A 161 20.45 -6.13 19.85
N ASN A 162 20.99 -4.90 19.69
CA ASN A 162 20.25 -3.67 20.00
C ASN A 162 19.05 -3.46 19.08
N GLY A 163 19.24 -3.67 17.78
CA GLY A 163 18.15 -3.67 16.80
C GLY A 163 17.07 -4.65 17.22
N ALA A 164 17.46 -5.88 17.55
CA ALA A 164 16.52 -6.90 17.98
C ALA A 164 15.70 -6.46 19.20
N LEU A 165 16.36 -5.91 20.21
CA LEU A 165 15.71 -5.48 21.45
C LEU A 165 14.71 -4.33 21.23
N LEU A 166 15.09 -3.34 20.43
CA LEU A 166 14.25 -2.19 20.11
C LEU A 166 13.03 -2.62 19.28
N SER A 167 13.24 -3.53 18.32
CA SER A 167 12.15 -4.09 17.51
C SER A 167 11.18 -4.92 18.35
N LEU A 168 11.66 -5.77 19.28
CA LEU A 168 10.78 -6.55 20.16
C LEU A 168 9.99 -5.68 21.16
N THR A 169 10.62 -4.65 21.72
CA THR A 169 9.98 -3.78 22.72
C THR A 169 8.91 -2.86 22.10
N GLY A 170 9.12 -2.35 20.89
CA GLY A 170 8.07 -1.63 20.15
C GLY A 170 6.95 -2.54 19.62
N SER A 171 7.24 -3.81 19.37
CA SER A 171 6.25 -4.79 18.89
C SER A 171 5.32 -5.31 19.99
N LEU A 172 5.75 -5.30 21.26
CA LEU A 172 4.96 -5.83 22.38
C LEU A 172 3.61 -5.11 22.57
N GLU A 173 3.47 -3.86 22.12
CA GLU A 173 2.18 -3.14 22.09
C GLU A 173 1.26 -3.55 20.91
N LEU A 174 1.84 -4.02 19.79
CA LEU A 174 1.14 -4.55 18.61
C LEU A 174 0.80 -6.05 18.74
N LEU A 175 1.44 -6.75 19.67
CA LEU A 175 1.42 -8.21 19.81
C LEU A 175 0.20 -8.79 20.56
N VAL A 176 -0.74 -7.97 21.06
CA VAL A 176 -1.75 -8.43 22.03
C VAL A 176 -3.17 -8.76 21.48
N PRO A 177 -3.55 -8.62 20.19
CA PRO A 177 -4.84 -9.24 19.77
C PRO A 177 -4.87 -10.16 18.53
N HIS A 178 -3.92 -10.16 17.60
CA HIS A 178 -4.23 -10.62 16.23
C HIS A 178 -4.35 -12.13 15.97
N THR A 179 -3.92 -13.02 16.86
CA THR A 179 -4.01 -14.49 16.61
C THR A 179 -5.07 -15.22 17.42
N SER A 180 -5.83 -14.48 18.22
CA SER A 180 -6.93 -15.03 19.02
C SER A 180 -8.17 -14.13 19.05
N PHE A 181 -8.14 -12.98 18.37
CA PHE A 181 -9.31 -12.13 18.27
C PHE A 181 -10.37 -12.83 17.42
N LYS A 182 -11.37 -13.38 18.11
CA LYS A 182 -12.63 -13.78 17.51
C LYS A 182 -13.54 -12.57 17.48
N GLN A 183 -14.24 -12.37 16.37
CA GLN A 183 -15.35 -11.42 16.30
C GLN A 183 -16.25 -11.62 17.53
N ARG A 184 -16.61 -10.51 18.16
CA ARG A 184 -17.41 -10.54 19.38
C ARG A 184 -18.53 -9.53 19.30
N GLU A 185 -19.75 -10.02 19.44
CA GLU A 185 -20.93 -9.21 19.67
C GLU A 185 -20.74 -8.44 21.00
N LEU A 186 -20.81 -7.12 20.95
CA LEU A 186 -20.82 -6.26 22.13
C LEU A 186 -22.24 -5.98 22.60
N HIS A 187 -23.16 -5.83 21.65
CA HIS A 187 -24.52 -5.43 21.93
C HIS A 187 -25.45 -5.92 20.82
N LYS A 188 -26.69 -6.23 21.21
CA LYS A 188 -27.76 -6.62 20.30
C LYS A 188 -29.08 -6.08 20.83
N TRP A 189 -29.89 -5.55 19.92
CA TRP A 189 -31.22 -5.05 20.21
C TRP A 189 -32.20 -5.43 19.10
N GLN A 190 -33.49 -5.22 19.38
CA GLN A 190 -34.57 -5.36 18.43
C GLN A 190 -35.43 -4.11 18.53
N SER A 191 -35.56 -3.36 17.44
CA SER A 191 -36.52 -2.26 17.33
C SER A 191 -37.84 -2.76 16.71
N LYS A 192 -38.79 -1.84 16.51
CA LYS A 192 -40.03 -2.12 15.76
C LYS A 192 -39.75 -2.50 14.30
N PHE A 193 -38.61 -2.08 13.74
CA PHE A 193 -38.30 -2.18 12.32
C PHE A 193 -37.32 -3.30 12.01
N GLN A 194 -36.29 -3.48 12.86
CA GLN A 194 -35.18 -4.37 12.56
C GLN A 194 -34.43 -4.85 13.81
N VAL A 195 -33.63 -5.90 13.64
CA VAL A 195 -32.61 -6.30 14.61
C VAL A 195 -31.39 -5.40 14.39
N GLY A 196 -30.73 -4.97 15.45
CA GLY A 196 -29.44 -4.30 15.34
C GLY A 196 -28.41 -4.92 16.27
N GLU A 197 -27.15 -4.87 15.86
CA GLU A 197 -26.02 -5.47 16.55
C GLU A 197 -24.80 -4.55 16.45
N VAL A 198 -24.01 -4.52 17.52
CA VAL A 198 -22.68 -3.89 17.54
C VAL A 198 -21.66 -4.98 17.78
N TRP A 199 -20.70 -5.07 16.87
CA TRP A 199 -19.60 -6.03 16.92
C TRP A 199 -18.28 -5.30 17.13
N VAL A 200 -17.28 -5.99 17.68
CA VAL A 200 -15.87 -5.59 17.50
C VAL A 200 -15.25 -6.55 16.50
N ASN A 201 -14.55 -5.95 15.55
CA ASN A 201 -13.83 -6.65 14.50
C ASN A 201 -12.46 -6.03 14.24
N ILE A 202 -11.70 -6.62 13.33
CA ILE A 202 -10.48 -6.06 12.77
C ILE A 202 -10.84 -5.40 11.43
N CYS A 203 -10.64 -4.09 11.35
CA CYS A 203 -10.75 -3.31 10.13
C CYS A 203 -9.35 -2.93 9.68
N GLY A 204 -8.79 -3.69 8.74
CA GLY A 204 -7.42 -3.46 8.31
C GLY A 204 -6.39 -3.86 9.37
N ASP A 205 -5.56 -2.91 9.81
CA ASP A 205 -4.54 -3.08 10.85
C ASP A 205 -5.02 -2.71 12.27
N ARG A 206 -6.32 -2.44 12.47
CA ARG A 206 -6.87 -1.91 13.73
C ARG A 206 -8.12 -2.64 14.19
N LEU A 207 -8.39 -2.57 15.49
CA LEU A 207 -9.71 -2.91 16.03
C LEU A 207 -10.71 -1.80 15.69
N CYS A 208 -11.90 -2.21 15.26
CA CYS A 208 -13.02 -1.33 14.94
C CYS A 208 -14.30 -1.88 15.55
N ARG A 209 -15.29 -1.00 15.70
CA ARG A 209 -16.68 -1.38 15.96
C ARG A 209 -17.45 -1.37 14.66
N GLU A 210 -18.35 -2.32 14.52
CA GLU A 210 -19.22 -2.46 13.37
C GLU A 210 -20.67 -2.37 13.81
N LEU A 211 -21.46 -1.60 13.07
CA LEU A 211 -22.92 -1.59 13.19
C LEU A 211 -23.48 -2.55 12.15
N VAL A 212 -24.30 -3.49 12.59
CA VAL A 212 -25.00 -4.44 11.73
C VAL A 212 -26.50 -4.26 11.98
N LEU A 213 -27.28 -4.07 10.92
CA LEU A 213 -28.75 -4.03 10.98
C LEU A 213 -29.29 -5.18 10.13
N GLY A 214 -30.18 -5.99 10.71
CA GLY A 214 -30.56 -7.28 10.14
C GLY A 214 -29.32 -8.18 10.01
N ASP A 215 -28.98 -8.53 8.78
CA ASP A 215 -27.79 -9.31 8.43
C ASP A 215 -26.76 -8.48 7.63
N VAL A 216 -26.94 -7.15 7.53
CA VAL A 216 -26.14 -6.26 6.68
C VAL A 216 -25.33 -5.29 7.54
N ARG A 217 -24.00 -5.28 7.33
CA ARG A 217 -23.12 -4.27 7.90
C ARG A 217 -23.48 -2.90 7.35
N GLN A 218 -23.75 -1.95 8.24
CA GLN A 218 -24.05 -0.57 7.90
C GLN A 218 -22.84 0.34 7.99
N LEU A 219 -21.92 0.13 8.94
CA LEU A 219 -20.67 0.88 8.99
C LEU A 219 -19.64 0.18 9.87
N SER A 220 -18.37 0.54 9.68
CA SER A 220 -17.36 0.43 10.73
C SER A 220 -16.80 1.80 11.10
N ASP A 221 -16.45 2.01 12.37
CA ASP A 221 -15.75 3.24 12.78
C ASP A 221 -14.30 3.33 12.28
N GLY A 222 -13.82 2.31 11.57
CA GLY A 222 -12.54 2.31 10.87
C GLY A 222 -12.59 2.92 9.47
N PHE A 223 -13.71 2.78 8.74
CA PHE A 223 -13.80 3.20 7.33
C PHE A 223 -15.07 4.00 6.97
N GLU A 224 -15.95 4.33 7.92
CA GLU A 224 -17.20 5.09 7.68
C GLU A 224 -17.02 6.33 6.78
N ARG A 225 -15.90 7.05 6.90
CA ARG A 225 -15.62 8.28 6.15
C ARG A 225 -15.57 8.06 4.65
N TYR A 226 -15.21 6.87 4.18
CA TYR A 226 -15.19 6.56 2.75
C TYR A 226 -16.59 6.62 2.14
N TYR A 227 -17.60 6.15 2.87
CA TYR A 227 -19.00 6.22 2.44
C TYR A 227 -19.59 7.61 2.64
N HIS A 228 -19.52 8.13 3.87
CA HIS A 228 -20.20 9.39 4.19
C HIS A 228 -19.64 10.60 3.44
N GLU A 229 -18.32 10.67 3.22
CA GLU A 229 -17.74 11.74 2.41
C GLU A 229 -18.14 11.61 0.94
N ALA A 230 -18.17 10.39 0.38
CA ALA A 230 -18.61 10.17 -1.01
C ALA A 230 -20.09 10.53 -1.24
N MET A 231 -20.95 10.26 -0.26
CA MET A 231 -22.38 10.62 -0.29
C MET A 231 -22.65 12.12 -0.13
N THR A 232 -21.71 12.86 0.46
CA THR A 232 -22.00 14.23 0.92
C THR A 232 -21.12 15.29 0.24
N PHE A 233 -19.80 15.11 0.25
CA PHE A 233 -18.85 16.16 -0.13
C PHE A 233 -18.89 16.54 -1.62
N PRO A 234 -19.01 15.62 -2.59
CA PRO A 234 -19.09 16.00 -4.01
C PRO A 234 -20.24 16.98 -4.28
N ALA A 235 -21.42 16.73 -3.72
CA ALA A 235 -22.59 17.57 -3.93
C ALA A 235 -22.50 18.91 -3.18
N LEU A 236 -22.05 18.92 -1.92
CA LEU A 236 -21.84 20.16 -1.19
C LEU A 236 -20.80 21.07 -1.85
N ASN A 237 -19.75 20.48 -2.40
CA ASN A 237 -18.69 21.24 -3.06
C ASN A 237 -19.13 21.78 -4.43
N LEU A 238 -20.00 21.06 -5.15
CA LEU A 238 -20.66 21.55 -6.37
C LEU A 238 -21.65 22.69 -6.09
N LEU A 239 -22.35 22.65 -4.95
CA LEU A 239 -23.21 23.75 -4.50
C LEU A 239 -22.39 24.96 -4.01
N GLY A 240 -21.19 24.71 -3.49
CA GLY A 240 -20.25 25.73 -3.02
C GLY A 240 -20.91 26.67 -1.99
N PRO A 241 -20.77 28.00 -2.17
CA PRO A 241 -21.41 28.98 -1.29
C PRO A 241 -22.95 28.87 -1.17
N GLY A 242 -23.62 28.18 -2.09
CA GLY A 242 -25.08 27.98 -2.08
C GLY A 242 -25.55 26.80 -1.24
N ALA A 243 -24.66 26.03 -0.60
CA ALA A 243 -25.04 24.90 0.23
C ALA A 243 -25.49 25.34 1.62
N HIS A 244 -26.80 25.53 1.84
CA HIS A 244 -27.33 26.04 3.11
C HIS A 244 -28.20 25.05 3.89
N LYS A 245 -29.12 24.37 3.19
CA LYS A 245 -30.15 23.56 3.83
C LYS A 245 -30.19 22.15 3.24
N ILE A 246 -29.91 21.17 4.09
CA ILE A 246 -29.72 19.77 3.71
C ILE A 246 -30.84 18.90 4.29
N LEU A 247 -31.40 18.00 3.49
CA LEU A 247 -32.33 16.96 3.92
C LEU A 247 -31.62 15.61 3.82
N ILE A 248 -31.65 14.83 4.89
CA ILE A 248 -31.15 13.46 4.92
C ILE A 248 -32.35 12.55 5.16
N LEU A 249 -32.57 11.59 4.28
CA LEU A 249 -33.60 10.56 4.40
C LEU A 249 -32.88 9.23 4.72
N GLY A 250 -33.17 8.66 5.89
CA GLY A 250 -32.34 7.62 6.50
C GLY A 250 -31.17 8.23 7.28
N GLY A 251 -30.00 7.58 7.25
CA GLY A 251 -28.79 8.09 7.91
C GLY A 251 -28.90 8.21 9.43
N GLY A 252 -29.69 7.33 10.07
CA GLY A 252 -29.91 7.33 11.52
C GLY A 252 -28.63 7.16 12.36
N ASP A 253 -27.53 6.71 11.77
CA ASP A 253 -26.21 6.64 12.39
C ASP A 253 -25.53 8.02 12.55
N GLY A 254 -25.92 8.99 11.72
CA GLY A 254 -25.48 10.38 11.79
C GLY A 254 -24.22 10.74 11.00
N GLY A 255 -23.59 9.81 10.28
CA GLY A 255 -22.36 10.06 9.54
C GLY A 255 -22.51 11.11 8.44
N ILE A 256 -23.62 11.08 7.69
CA ILE A 256 -23.96 12.10 6.69
C ILE A 256 -24.13 13.48 7.34
N ALA A 257 -24.87 13.58 8.45
CA ALA A 257 -25.05 14.84 9.17
C ALA A 257 -23.70 15.40 9.66
N THR A 258 -22.86 14.55 10.26
CA THR A 258 -21.52 14.91 10.72
C THR A 258 -20.62 15.38 9.59
N CYS A 259 -20.75 14.80 8.38
CA CYS A 259 -20.03 15.26 7.21
C CYS A 259 -20.56 16.62 6.74
N ALA A 260 -21.88 16.76 6.54
CA ALA A 260 -22.48 17.97 6.01
C ALA A 260 -22.18 19.22 6.86
N LEU A 261 -22.19 19.05 8.18
CA LEU A 261 -22.00 20.14 9.15
C LEU A 261 -20.56 20.66 9.25
N GLN A 262 -19.60 20.04 8.55
CA GLN A 262 -18.24 20.58 8.40
C GLN A 262 -18.17 21.76 7.42
N PHE A 263 -19.18 21.95 6.59
CA PHE A 263 -19.28 23.10 5.70
C PHE A 263 -19.90 24.27 6.47
N ASP A 264 -19.17 25.37 6.59
CA ASP A 264 -19.59 26.56 7.35
C ASP A 264 -20.85 27.23 6.75
N THR A 265 -21.11 26.99 5.46
CA THR A 265 -22.30 27.48 4.75
C THR A 265 -23.57 26.72 5.12
N VAL A 266 -23.44 25.49 5.63
CA VAL A 266 -24.58 24.66 6.02
C VAL A 266 -25.07 25.14 7.39
N HIS A 267 -26.27 25.72 7.37
CA HIS A 267 -26.92 26.31 8.55
C HIS A 267 -28.10 25.49 9.05
N GLN A 268 -28.60 24.54 8.25
CA GLN A 268 -29.67 23.64 8.65
C GLN A 268 -29.51 22.25 8.02
N VAL A 269 -29.58 21.22 8.85
CA VAL A 269 -29.72 19.82 8.46
C VAL A 269 -31.03 19.29 9.03
N VAL A 270 -31.85 18.65 8.20
CA VAL A 270 -33.03 17.90 8.66
C VAL A 270 -32.74 16.43 8.38
N ASN A 271 -32.62 15.62 9.43
CA ASN A 271 -32.35 14.19 9.31
C ASN A 271 -33.62 13.41 9.67
N VAL A 272 -34.19 12.70 8.71
CA VAL A 272 -35.43 11.93 8.87
C VAL A 272 -35.10 10.44 8.82
N ASP A 273 -35.14 9.77 9.96
CA ASP A 273 -34.95 8.32 10.04
C ASP A 273 -36.17 7.69 10.73
N ILE A 274 -36.55 6.48 10.32
CA ILE A 274 -37.75 5.83 10.86
C ILE A 274 -37.50 5.21 12.24
N ASP A 275 -36.26 4.83 12.55
CA ASP A 275 -35.89 4.02 13.70
C ASP A 275 -35.10 4.81 14.75
N ALA A 276 -35.80 5.35 15.73
CA ALA A 276 -35.20 6.08 16.84
C ALA A 276 -34.15 5.26 17.62
N THR A 277 -34.32 3.93 17.69
CA THR A 277 -33.38 3.07 18.42
C THR A 277 -32.03 2.99 17.71
N VAL A 278 -31.99 3.03 16.38
CA VAL A 278 -30.72 3.09 15.61
C VAL A 278 -29.97 4.37 15.97
N THR A 279 -30.66 5.52 16.01
CA THR A 279 -30.04 6.79 16.40
C THR A 279 -29.51 6.80 17.83
N GLU A 280 -30.26 6.25 18.78
CA GLU A 280 -29.83 6.16 20.17
C GLU A 280 -28.58 5.27 20.33
N GLU A 281 -28.58 4.10 19.69
CA GLU A 281 -27.43 3.19 19.73
C GLU A 281 -26.23 3.74 18.94
N ALA A 282 -26.44 4.46 17.85
CA ALA A 282 -25.38 5.15 17.12
C ALA A 282 -24.70 6.23 17.97
N LYS A 283 -25.45 7.06 18.69
CA LYS A 283 -24.90 8.03 19.63
C LYS A 283 -24.09 7.37 20.75
N ARG A 284 -24.55 6.21 21.22
CA ARG A 284 -23.90 5.45 22.30
C ARG A 284 -22.61 4.77 21.86
N TRP A 285 -22.63 4.07 20.73
CA TRP A 285 -21.52 3.22 20.29
C TRP A 285 -20.61 3.89 19.28
N PHE A 286 -21.11 4.87 18.52
CA PHE A 286 -20.37 5.56 17.46
C PHE A 286 -20.42 7.09 17.63
N PRO A 287 -20.03 7.65 18.80
CA PRO A 287 -20.24 9.07 19.10
C PRO A 287 -19.54 10.03 18.14
N LYS A 288 -18.44 9.62 17.50
CA LYS A 288 -17.76 10.42 16.46
C LYS A 288 -18.52 10.46 15.14
N VAL A 289 -19.21 9.36 14.80
CA VAL A 289 -20.03 9.25 13.58
C VAL A 289 -21.35 9.99 13.79
N ALA A 290 -21.96 9.83 14.97
CA ALA A 290 -23.24 10.44 15.32
C ALA A 290 -23.16 11.91 15.78
N ALA A 291 -21.96 12.52 15.83
CA ALA A 291 -21.74 13.85 16.42
C ALA A 291 -22.64 14.94 15.81
N GLY A 292 -22.90 14.87 14.50
CA GLY A 292 -23.76 15.80 13.77
C GLY A 292 -25.23 15.73 14.17
N LEU A 293 -25.69 14.65 14.80
CA LEU A 293 -27.07 14.52 15.29
C LEU A 293 -27.34 15.32 16.57
N ASP A 294 -26.29 15.78 17.25
CA ASP A 294 -26.39 16.66 18.44
C ASP A 294 -26.00 18.12 18.13
N ASP A 295 -25.57 18.42 16.89
CA ASP A 295 -25.29 19.80 16.48
C ASP A 295 -26.60 20.62 16.46
N PRO A 296 -26.61 21.85 16.99
CA PRO A 296 -27.82 22.69 17.04
C PRO A 296 -28.41 23.03 15.65
N ARG A 297 -27.63 22.87 14.57
CA ARG A 297 -28.08 23.04 13.20
C ARG A 297 -28.80 21.79 12.65
N CYS A 298 -28.69 20.65 13.32
CA CYS A 298 -29.35 19.41 12.95
C CYS A 298 -30.70 19.25 13.67
N THR A 299 -31.76 18.96 12.92
CA THR A 299 -33.06 18.57 13.44
C THR A 299 -33.29 17.10 13.11
N MET A 300 -33.15 16.24 14.12
CA MET A 300 -33.47 14.82 14.00
C MET A 300 -34.98 14.59 14.10
N ILE A 301 -35.56 13.88 13.13
CA ILE A 301 -36.98 13.56 13.05
C ILE A 301 -37.15 12.05 12.92
N HIS A 302 -37.89 11.46 13.86
CA HIS A 302 -38.22 10.04 13.82
C HIS A 302 -39.54 9.80 13.09
N SER A 303 -39.48 9.58 11.78
CA SER A 303 -40.66 9.43 10.93
C SER A 303 -40.36 8.64 9.65
N ASP A 304 -41.42 8.17 8.98
CA ASP A 304 -41.31 7.59 7.65
C ASP A 304 -40.94 8.69 6.64
N ALA A 305 -39.86 8.47 5.89
CA ALA A 305 -39.32 9.46 4.95
C ALA A 305 -40.30 9.81 3.82
N PHE A 306 -41.05 8.83 3.31
CA PHE A 306 -42.03 9.04 2.23
C PHE A 306 -43.18 9.92 2.70
N ALA A 307 -43.76 9.60 3.86
CA ALA A 307 -44.82 10.38 4.48
C ALA A 307 -44.33 11.79 4.83
N TRP A 308 -43.09 11.92 5.30
CA TRP A 308 -42.50 13.22 5.61
C TRP A 308 -42.37 14.10 4.37
N VAL A 309 -41.81 13.56 3.28
CA VAL A 309 -41.67 14.28 2.00
C VAL A 309 -43.03 14.70 1.45
N ALA A 310 -44.01 13.80 1.46
CA ALA A 310 -45.38 14.09 1.02
C ALA A 310 -46.03 15.23 1.83
N ALA A 311 -45.79 15.28 3.14
CA ALA A 311 -46.33 16.33 4.03
C ALA A 311 -45.60 17.67 3.91
N HIS A 312 -44.36 17.69 3.41
CA HIS A 312 -43.48 18.87 3.41
C HIS A 312 -43.09 19.35 2.01
N GLY A 313 -43.89 19.04 0.98
CA GLY A 313 -43.64 19.38 -0.43
C GLY A 313 -43.38 20.87 -0.75
N SER A 314 -43.69 21.79 0.17
CA SER A 314 -43.40 23.22 0.04
C SER A 314 -42.04 23.63 0.60
N SER A 315 -41.34 22.73 1.29
CA SER A 315 -39.97 22.96 1.77
C SER A 315 -39.00 23.10 0.61
N LYS A 316 -37.86 23.77 0.85
CA LYS A 316 -36.82 23.98 -0.15
C LYS A 316 -35.46 23.63 0.44
N PHE A 317 -34.81 22.64 -0.16
CA PHE A 317 -33.51 22.11 0.23
C PHE A 317 -32.53 22.23 -0.95
N ASP A 318 -31.27 22.55 -0.64
CA ASP A 318 -30.19 22.65 -1.63
C ASP A 318 -29.59 21.28 -1.93
N LEU A 319 -29.62 20.37 -0.96
CA LEU A 319 -29.19 18.99 -1.10
C LEU A 319 -30.17 18.06 -0.39
N VAL A 320 -30.55 16.99 -1.07
CA VAL A 320 -31.17 15.81 -0.46
C VAL A 320 -30.20 14.65 -0.56
N VAL A 321 -29.93 13.98 0.56
CA VAL A 321 -29.18 12.72 0.62
C VAL A 321 -30.16 11.60 0.98
N ILE A 322 -30.22 10.56 0.14
CA ILE A 322 -31.01 9.35 0.38
C ILE A 322 -30.06 8.25 0.81
N ASP A 323 -30.11 7.93 2.10
CA ASP A 323 -29.25 6.99 2.80
C ASP A 323 -30.09 5.88 3.45
N PHE A 324 -30.80 5.16 2.58
CA PHE A 324 -31.60 4.00 2.97
C PHE A 324 -30.75 2.73 2.91
N THR A 325 -31.19 1.69 3.62
CA THR A 325 -30.58 0.36 3.55
C THR A 325 -30.82 -0.29 2.19
N ASP A 326 -29.90 -1.17 1.78
CA ASP A 326 -29.98 -1.93 0.51
C ASP A 326 -31.12 -2.98 0.49
N GLU A 327 -31.87 -3.15 1.59
CA GLU A 327 -33.02 -4.07 1.63
C GLU A 327 -34.18 -3.54 0.75
N PRO A 328 -34.95 -4.42 0.08
CA PRO A 328 -36.08 -3.99 -0.74
C PRO A 328 -37.13 -3.25 0.09
N ILE A 329 -37.18 -1.92 -0.03
CA ILE A 329 -38.21 -1.10 0.62
C ILE A 329 -39.44 -1.06 -0.32
N GLU A 330 -40.58 -1.55 0.15
CA GLU A 330 -41.83 -1.56 -0.62
C GLU A 330 -42.25 -0.13 -0.99
N GLY A 331 -42.41 0.13 -2.30
CA GLY A 331 -42.73 1.47 -2.81
C GLY A 331 -41.54 2.44 -2.92
N ALA A 332 -40.36 2.07 -2.41
CA ALA A 332 -39.14 2.82 -2.66
C ALA A 332 -38.77 2.81 -4.14
N TRP A 333 -38.15 3.90 -4.57
CA TRP A 333 -37.75 4.14 -5.95
C TRP A 333 -38.90 4.29 -6.96
N SER A 334 -40.13 4.50 -6.49
CA SER A 334 -41.25 4.85 -7.36
C SER A 334 -41.05 6.23 -8.00
N GLU A 335 -41.51 6.39 -9.24
CA GLU A 335 -41.50 7.69 -9.92
C GLU A 335 -42.23 8.75 -9.09
N ASP A 336 -43.36 8.39 -8.48
CA ASP A 336 -44.17 9.29 -7.64
C ASP A 336 -43.36 9.88 -6.47
N PHE A 337 -42.57 9.06 -5.77
CA PHE A 337 -41.72 9.53 -4.68
C PHE A 337 -40.69 10.55 -5.18
N PHE A 338 -40.00 10.26 -6.28
CA PHE A 338 -39.01 11.19 -6.81
C PHE A 338 -39.63 12.48 -7.35
N TRP A 339 -40.84 12.43 -7.93
CA TRP A 339 -41.58 13.65 -8.31
C TRP A 339 -41.95 14.50 -7.09
N GLN A 340 -42.34 13.89 -5.98
CA GLN A 340 -42.54 14.61 -4.71
C GLN A 340 -41.23 15.19 -4.19
N LEU A 341 -40.13 14.42 -4.28
CA LEU A 341 -38.80 14.86 -3.86
C LEU A 341 -38.31 16.06 -4.69
N ARG A 342 -38.58 16.06 -5.99
CA ARG A 342 -38.33 17.21 -6.87
C ARG A 342 -39.04 18.48 -6.36
N GLY A 343 -40.23 18.34 -5.77
CA GLY A 343 -40.97 19.43 -5.17
C GLY A 343 -40.27 20.08 -3.97
N VAL A 344 -39.50 19.31 -3.19
CA VAL A 344 -38.80 19.82 -1.99
C VAL A 344 -37.42 20.41 -2.27
N LEU A 345 -36.92 20.34 -3.51
CA LEU A 345 -35.63 20.92 -3.90
C LEU A 345 -35.77 22.40 -4.31
N THR A 346 -34.67 23.14 -4.14
CA THR A 346 -34.46 24.43 -4.83
C THR A 346 -34.18 24.20 -6.31
N ASP A 347 -34.25 25.25 -7.14
CA ASP A 347 -34.01 25.13 -8.59
C ASP A 347 -32.60 24.60 -8.93
N ASN A 348 -31.62 24.88 -8.07
CA ASN A 348 -30.24 24.38 -8.17
C ASN A 348 -29.99 23.16 -7.28
N GLY A 349 -31.03 22.60 -6.66
CA GLY A 349 -30.91 21.54 -5.67
C GLY A 349 -30.36 20.25 -6.28
N LEU A 350 -29.58 19.53 -5.47
CA LEU A 350 -28.98 18.25 -5.83
C LEU A 350 -29.60 17.11 -5.03
N VAL A 351 -29.60 15.91 -5.61
CA VAL A 351 -29.92 14.66 -4.91
C VAL A 351 -28.71 13.74 -4.98
N VAL A 352 -28.29 13.18 -3.85
CA VAL A 352 -27.33 12.07 -3.82
C VAL A 352 -28.00 10.84 -3.22
N GLN A 353 -27.81 9.70 -3.85
CA GLN A 353 -28.41 8.44 -3.43
C GLN A 353 -27.41 7.29 -3.60
N ASN A 354 -27.41 6.35 -2.64
CA ASN A 354 -26.79 5.04 -2.84
C ASN A 354 -27.58 4.20 -3.86
N VAL A 355 -26.88 3.53 -4.77
CA VAL A 355 -27.51 2.66 -5.80
C VAL A 355 -27.08 1.20 -5.62
N GLY A 356 -26.19 0.93 -4.67
CA GLY A 356 -25.65 -0.39 -4.40
C GLY A 356 -24.56 -0.77 -5.41
N THR A 357 -24.58 -2.04 -5.85
CA THR A 357 -23.50 -2.62 -6.66
C THR A 357 -24.04 -3.31 -7.91
N ILE A 358 -23.13 -3.68 -8.81
CA ILE A 358 -23.47 -4.40 -10.05
C ILE A 358 -24.13 -5.77 -9.81
N SER A 359 -24.14 -6.29 -8.57
CA SER A 359 -24.87 -7.52 -8.24
C SER A 359 -26.38 -7.39 -8.38
N THR A 360 -26.93 -6.17 -8.42
CA THR A 360 -28.36 -5.86 -8.56
C THR A 360 -28.65 -5.00 -9.81
N PRO A 361 -28.30 -5.48 -11.02
CA PRO A 361 -28.24 -4.62 -12.20
C PRO A 361 -29.60 -4.05 -12.62
N GLN A 362 -30.70 -4.77 -12.37
CA GLN A 362 -32.06 -4.30 -12.70
C GLN A 362 -32.49 -3.11 -11.83
N GLU A 363 -32.20 -3.15 -10.53
CA GLU A 363 -32.57 -2.05 -9.63
C GLU A 363 -31.71 -0.82 -9.93
N MET A 364 -30.41 -1.02 -10.17
CA MET A 364 -29.52 0.05 -10.62
C MET A 364 -30.04 0.74 -11.89
N GLN A 365 -30.38 -0.01 -12.94
CA GLN A 365 -30.94 0.57 -14.17
C GLN A 365 -32.24 1.33 -13.91
N LYS A 366 -33.12 0.78 -13.08
CA LYS A 366 -34.40 1.41 -12.72
C LYS A 366 -34.18 2.72 -11.99
N ILE A 367 -33.31 2.76 -10.98
CA ILE A 367 -32.98 3.99 -10.23
C ILE A 367 -32.43 5.06 -11.16
N PHE A 368 -31.42 4.74 -11.98
CA PHE A 368 -30.84 5.71 -12.93
C PHE A 368 -31.86 6.21 -13.97
N ALA A 369 -32.72 5.33 -14.50
CA ALA A 369 -33.77 5.71 -15.43
C ALA A 369 -34.80 6.65 -14.79
N THR A 370 -35.22 6.36 -13.56
CA THR A 370 -36.16 7.20 -12.81
C THR A 370 -35.54 8.56 -12.47
N HIS A 371 -34.29 8.59 -12.03
CA HIS A 371 -33.57 9.84 -11.78
C HIS A 371 -33.46 10.68 -13.07
N ALA A 372 -33.15 10.05 -14.21
CA ALA A 372 -33.03 10.75 -15.48
C ALA A 372 -34.37 11.33 -15.94
N LEU A 373 -35.47 10.58 -15.75
CA LEU A 373 -36.82 11.06 -16.03
C LEU A 373 -37.22 12.26 -15.16
N VAL A 374 -36.92 12.21 -13.86
CA VAL A 374 -37.41 13.19 -12.89
C VAL A 374 -36.53 14.43 -12.81
N PHE A 375 -35.21 14.26 -12.75
CA PHE A 375 -34.27 15.37 -12.54
C PHE A 375 -33.66 15.87 -13.86
N GLY A 376 -33.56 15.03 -14.89
CA GLY A 376 -33.06 15.42 -16.21
C GLY A 376 -31.54 15.42 -16.35
N SER A 377 -30.77 15.55 -15.26
CA SER A 377 -29.32 15.32 -15.25
C SER A 377 -28.93 14.38 -14.12
N VAL A 378 -28.20 13.31 -14.47
CA VAL A 378 -27.76 12.27 -13.53
C VAL A 378 -26.32 11.90 -13.83
N PHE A 379 -25.50 11.89 -12.79
CA PHE A 379 -24.07 11.63 -12.82
C PHE A 379 -23.79 10.44 -11.90
N PRO A 380 -23.49 9.26 -12.46
CA PRO A 380 -22.99 8.13 -11.68
C PRO A 380 -21.67 8.48 -11.01
N MET A 381 -21.48 8.00 -9.78
CA MET A 381 -20.22 8.07 -9.05
C MET A 381 -19.83 6.66 -8.56
N HIS A 382 -18.55 6.31 -8.65
CA HIS A 382 -18.00 5.09 -8.10
C HIS A 382 -17.18 5.40 -6.85
N ALA A 383 -17.68 4.96 -5.71
CA ALA A 383 -17.01 5.11 -4.42
C ALA A 383 -16.28 3.81 -4.05
N THR A 384 -15.01 3.95 -3.65
CA THR A 384 -14.22 2.82 -3.14
C THR A 384 -14.39 2.75 -1.63
N ILE A 385 -15.30 1.89 -1.15
CA ILE A 385 -15.66 1.81 0.27
C ILE A 385 -15.13 0.49 0.84
N PRO A 386 -14.20 0.52 1.81
CA PRO A 386 -13.58 -0.71 2.31
C PRO A 386 -14.50 -1.74 2.94
N ASP A 387 -15.58 -1.27 3.57
CA ASP A 387 -16.54 -2.12 4.30
C ASP A 387 -17.66 -2.68 3.42
N TYR A 388 -17.86 -2.13 2.22
CA TYR A 388 -18.98 -2.49 1.37
C TYR A 388 -18.53 -3.34 0.21
N LEU A 389 -19.51 -3.98 -0.43
CA LEU A 389 -19.28 -4.69 -1.67
C LEU A 389 -18.95 -3.66 -2.74
N GLY A 390 -17.80 -3.79 -3.40
CA GLY A 390 -17.46 -2.96 -4.53
C GLY A 390 -17.72 -3.67 -5.86
N PRO A 391 -17.74 -2.94 -6.99
CA PRO A 391 -17.78 -1.49 -7.06
C PRO A 391 -19.11 -0.93 -6.51
N TYR A 392 -19.02 0.10 -5.64
CA TYR A 392 -20.20 0.72 -5.02
C TYR A 392 -20.57 2.00 -5.78
N ILE A 393 -21.82 2.07 -6.25
CA ILE A 393 -22.30 3.10 -7.16
C ILE A 393 -23.25 4.03 -6.44
N LEU A 394 -23.05 5.34 -6.62
CA LEU A 394 -23.92 6.40 -6.17
C LEU A 394 -24.47 7.16 -7.38
N ALA A 395 -25.63 7.80 -7.21
CA ALA A 395 -26.21 8.70 -8.20
C ALA A 395 -26.23 10.13 -7.65
N LEU A 396 -25.58 11.06 -8.35
CA LEU A 396 -25.77 12.49 -8.15
C LEU A 396 -26.72 13.02 -9.21
N SER A 397 -27.81 13.68 -8.83
CA SER A 397 -28.84 14.17 -9.76
C SER A 397 -29.13 15.64 -9.55
N SER A 398 -29.48 16.33 -10.64
CA SER A 398 -29.75 17.76 -10.65
C SER A 398 -30.83 18.12 -11.66
N MET A 399 -31.61 19.15 -11.34
CA MET A 399 -32.53 19.81 -12.28
C MET A 399 -31.84 20.82 -13.19
N ASN A 400 -30.58 21.18 -12.90
CA ASN A 400 -29.82 22.14 -13.68
C ASN A 400 -29.09 21.43 -14.84
N PRO A 401 -29.53 21.59 -16.11
CA PRO A 401 -28.90 20.93 -17.26
C PRO A 401 -27.50 21.48 -17.58
N LYS A 402 -27.10 22.59 -16.93
CA LYS A 402 -25.77 23.17 -17.08
C LYS A 402 -24.79 22.68 -16.03
N LEU A 403 -25.24 21.92 -15.02
CA LEU A 403 -24.33 21.37 -14.03
C LEU A 403 -23.27 20.51 -14.73
N ARG A 404 -22.03 20.65 -14.28
CA ARG A 404 -20.90 19.83 -14.68
C ARG A 404 -20.19 19.38 -13.42
N PRO A 405 -19.91 18.07 -13.25
CA PRO A 405 -19.15 17.59 -12.11
C PRO A 405 -17.80 18.27 -11.94
N GLU A 406 -17.16 18.72 -13.02
CA GLU A 406 -15.89 19.44 -12.98
C GLU A 406 -15.95 20.89 -12.47
N ASP A 407 -17.15 21.51 -12.44
CA ASP A 407 -17.34 22.94 -12.10
C ASP A 407 -17.37 23.15 -10.57
N VAL A 408 -16.32 22.71 -9.88
CA VAL A 408 -16.17 22.83 -8.42
C VAL A 408 -15.30 24.02 -8.03
N ASP A 409 -15.77 24.82 -7.06
CA ASP A 409 -14.97 25.91 -6.47
C ASP A 409 -14.00 25.36 -5.41
N TRP A 410 -12.82 24.94 -5.86
CA TRP A 410 -11.75 24.51 -4.95
C TRP A 410 -11.19 25.63 -4.07
N GLY A 411 -11.42 26.91 -4.40
CA GLY A 411 -11.09 28.03 -3.54
C GLY A 411 -11.99 28.06 -2.30
N HIS A 412 -13.29 27.89 -2.51
CA HIS A 412 -14.26 27.71 -1.44
C HIS A 412 -13.93 26.50 -0.55
N TRP A 413 -13.67 25.33 -1.15
CA TRP A 413 -13.26 24.12 -0.41
C TRP A 413 -12.06 24.37 0.51
N ARG A 414 -10.99 25.01 -0.01
CA ARG A 414 -9.76 25.28 0.76
C ARG A 414 -9.97 26.31 1.88
N GLY A 415 -10.98 27.17 1.76
CA GLY A 415 -11.35 28.14 2.80
C GLY A 415 -12.13 27.54 3.96
N GLN A 416 -12.66 26.33 3.81
CA GLN A 416 -13.47 25.63 4.80
C GLN A 416 -12.61 24.78 5.75
N LYS A 417 -13.07 24.56 6.99
CA LYS A 417 -12.36 23.72 7.98
C LYS A 417 -12.78 22.25 7.89
N ILE A 418 -12.65 21.66 6.71
CA ILE A 418 -13.09 20.28 6.44
C ILE A 418 -11.96 19.30 6.74
N ALA A 419 -12.27 18.27 7.54
CA ALA A 419 -11.34 17.21 7.93
C ALA A 419 -11.53 15.96 7.05
N ALA A 420 -11.36 16.09 5.73
CA ALA A 420 -11.62 15.01 4.78
C ALA A 420 -10.56 13.89 4.83
N GLN A 421 -11.00 12.63 4.94
CA GLN A 421 -10.16 11.42 4.89
C GLN A 421 -10.17 10.78 3.51
N TYR A 422 -11.31 10.74 2.83
CA TYR A 422 -11.46 10.10 1.53
C TYR A 422 -11.42 11.11 0.39
N TYR A 423 -12.20 12.18 0.49
CA TYR A 423 -12.47 13.11 -0.61
C TYR A 423 -11.44 14.26 -0.72
N GLY A 424 -11.23 14.74 -1.95
CA GLY A 424 -10.34 15.85 -2.28
C GLY A 424 -10.34 16.14 -3.79
N PRO A 425 -9.53 17.11 -4.27
CA PRO A 425 -9.50 17.53 -5.67
C PRO A 425 -9.39 16.39 -6.69
N ASP A 426 -8.38 15.55 -6.53
CA ASP A 426 -8.14 14.45 -7.45
C ASP A 426 -9.22 13.36 -7.30
N GLN A 427 -9.65 13.08 -6.06
CA GLN A 427 -10.66 12.07 -5.76
C GLN A 427 -12.03 12.45 -6.34
N HIS A 428 -12.39 13.73 -6.38
CA HIS A 428 -13.67 14.19 -6.93
C HIS A 428 -13.82 13.77 -8.38
N MET A 429 -12.82 14.04 -9.23
CA MET A 429 -12.88 13.62 -10.62
C MET A 429 -12.81 12.09 -10.76
N ALA A 430 -12.04 11.42 -9.89
CA ALA A 430 -11.97 9.96 -9.88
C ALA A 430 -13.32 9.30 -9.55
N LEU A 431 -14.18 9.92 -8.73
CA LEU A 431 -15.54 9.42 -8.45
C LEU A 431 -16.38 9.32 -9.74
N PHE A 432 -16.34 10.33 -10.60
CA PHE A 432 -17.16 10.36 -11.83
C PHE A 432 -16.49 9.63 -13.01
N ALA A 433 -15.16 9.61 -13.08
CA ALA A 433 -14.42 8.96 -14.16
C ALA A 433 -14.14 7.47 -13.88
N GLY A 434 -14.14 7.06 -12.62
CA GLY A 434 -13.79 5.71 -12.18
C GLY A 434 -14.90 4.68 -12.29
N ILE A 435 -15.95 4.92 -13.09
CA ILE A 435 -17.07 3.98 -13.24
C ILE A 435 -16.58 2.73 -14.01
N PRO A 436 -16.73 1.51 -13.47
CA PRO A 436 -16.32 0.28 -14.17
C PRO A 436 -16.98 0.11 -15.54
N ALA A 437 -16.27 -0.51 -16.49
CA ALA A 437 -16.74 -0.66 -17.86
C ALA A 437 -18.04 -1.46 -18.00
N ASP A 438 -18.28 -2.46 -17.15
CA ASP A 438 -19.53 -3.22 -17.09
C ASP A 438 -20.70 -2.38 -16.57
N VAL A 439 -20.49 -1.53 -15.57
CA VAL A 439 -21.47 -0.54 -15.08
C VAL A 439 -21.76 0.49 -16.17
N CYS A 440 -20.72 1.00 -16.86
CA CYS A 440 -20.91 1.89 -17.99
C CYS A 440 -21.80 1.27 -19.07
N ARG A 441 -21.53 0.02 -19.47
CA ARG A 441 -22.35 -0.71 -20.44
C ARG A 441 -23.78 -0.94 -19.95
N LEU A 442 -23.95 -1.29 -18.68
CA LEU A 442 -25.26 -1.48 -18.05
C LEU A 442 -26.12 -0.22 -18.11
N LEU A 443 -25.49 0.95 -17.92
CA LEU A 443 -26.13 2.26 -17.90
C LEU A 443 -26.16 2.96 -19.27
N GLY A 444 -25.55 2.37 -20.31
CA GLY A 444 -25.45 2.98 -21.64
C GLY A 444 -24.50 4.19 -21.71
N LEU A 445 -23.52 4.27 -20.81
CA LEU A 445 -22.51 5.33 -20.78
C LEU A 445 -21.40 5.04 -21.81
N PRO A 446 -20.83 6.07 -22.45
CA PRO A 446 -19.70 5.91 -23.34
C PRO A 446 -18.44 5.46 -22.57
N LEU A 447 -17.67 4.56 -23.17
CA LEU A 447 -16.39 4.10 -22.60
C LEU A 447 -15.19 4.96 -23.07
N GLU A 448 -15.38 5.78 -24.11
CA GLU A 448 -14.32 6.58 -24.74
C GLU A 448 -14.28 8.02 -24.20
N LEU A 449 -13.05 8.58 -24.13
CA LEU A 449 -12.81 10.00 -23.95
C LEU A 449 -12.93 10.69 -25.30
N ASP A 450 -14.14 10.95 -25.80
CA ASP A 450 -14.28 11.92 -26.89
C ASP A 450 -14.30 13.33 -26.31
N GLN A 451 -13.57 14.27 -26.91
CA GLN A 451 -13.41 15.65 -26.45
C GLN A 451 -14.68 16.49 -26.67
N GLY A 452 -15.79 16.09 -26.05
CA GLY A 452 -17.07 16.79 -26.16
C GLY A 452 -18.12 16.15 -25.26
N ALA A 453 -18.95 16.98 -24.63
CA ALA A 453 -19.99 16.55 -23.69
C ALA A 453 -20.87 15.42 -24.26
N PRO A 454 -21.27 14.42 -23.45
CA PRO A 454 -22.02 13.27 -23.92
C PRO A 454 -23.44 13.64 -24.36
N SER A 455 -23.85 13.14 -25.52
CA SER A 455 -25.26 12.93 -25.87
C SER A 455 -25.63 11.48 -25.59
N LEU A 456 -26.67 11.23 -24.78
CA LEU A 456 -27.19 9.90 -24.47
C LEU A 456 -27.59 9.14 -25.76
N PRO A 457 -27.09 7.91 -26.01
CA PRO A 457 -27.65 7.03 -27.03
C PRO A 457 -28.93 6.35 -26.52
N PRO A 458 -29.82 5.90 -27.44
CA PRO A 458 -31.06 5.23 -27.08
C PRO A 458 -30.81 3.86 -26.44
N ALA A 459 -31.68 3.50 -25.50
CA ALA A 459 -31.63 2.28 -24.68
C ALA A 459 -31.36 1.01 -25.51
N ILE A 460 -30.28 0.30 -25.19
CA ILE A 460 -30.00 -1.05 -25.69
C ILE A 460 -30.31 -2.04 -24.58
N THR A 461 -31.25 -2.95 -24.85
CA THR A 461 -31.50 -4.12 -23.99
C THR A 461 -30.42 -5.17 -24.27
N LEU A 462 -29.45 -5.34 -23.38
CA LEU A 462 -28.51 -6.47 -23.42
C LEU A 462 -28.88 -7.51 -22.34
N PRO A 463 -28.85 -8.82 -22.68
CA PRO A 463 -29.03 -9.86 -21.69
C PRO A 463 -27.70 -10.11 -20.97
N LEU A 464 -27.49 -9.49 -19.81
CA LEU A 464 -26.48 -9.96 -18.87
C LEU A 464 -27.10 -11.10 -18.04
N PRO A 465 -26.35 -12.19 -17.77
CA PRO A 465 -26.86 -13.28 -16.95
C PRO A 465 -27.18 -12.74 -15.56
N LEU A 466 -28.45 -12.86 -15.19
CA LEU A 466 -29.01 -12.53 -13.89
C LEU A 466 -28.22 -13.26 -12.80
N ALA A 467 -27.50 -12.53 -11.95
CA ALA A 467 -27.08 -13.07 -10.66
C ALA A 467 -28.35 -13.26 -9.82
N LYS A 468 -28.77 -14.51 -9.65
CA LYS A 468 -29.82 -14.89 -8.70
C LYS A 468 -29.24 -14.89 -7.28
N PRO A 469 -30.08 -14.81 -6.23
CA PRO A 469 -29.61 -14.96 -4.87
C PRO A 469 -28.89 -16.29 -4.69
N ALA A 470 -27.72 -16.22 -4.04
CA ALA A 470 -26.76 -17.28 -3.75
C ALA A 470 -27.40 -18.66 -3.58
N GLY A 471 -27.21 -19.53 -4.57
CA GLY A 471 -27.37 -20.97 -4.37
C GLY A 471 -26.39 -21.49 -3.32
N LYS A 472 -26.68 -22.64 -2.69
CA LYS A 472 -25.73 -23.26 -1.75
C LYS A 472 -24.39 -23.53 -2.44
N GLU A 473 -23.31 -22.90 -1.95
CA GLU A 473 -21.94 -23.14 -2.41
C GLU A 473 -21.62 -24.64 -2.34
N LYS A 474 -21.24 -25.24 -3.48
CA LYS A 474 -20.82 -26.64 -3.56
C LYS A 474 -19.32 -26.71 -3.78
N VAL A 475 -18.59 -27.30 -2.83
CA VAL A 475 -17.17 -27.61 -3.01
C VAL A 475 -17.01 -28.77 -4.00
N LEU A 476 -16.39 -28.51 -5.15
CA LEU A 476 -16.14 -29.50 -6.21
C LEU A 476 -14.76 -30.15 -6.11
N PHE A 477 -13.80 -29.42 -5.53
CA PHE A 477 -12.41 -29.83 -5.40
C PHE A 477 -11.84 -29.20 -4.13
N ARG A 478 -11.08 -29.96 -3.35
CA ARG A 478 -10.32 -29.45 -2.22
C ARG A 478 -9.14 -30.37 -1.95
N GLN A 479 -7.93 -29.82 -2.05
CA GLN A 479 -6.71 -30.58 -1.82
C GLN A 479 -5.60 -29.64 -1.33
N LYS A 480 -4.64 -30.20 -0.58
CA LYS A 480 -3.41 -29.51 -0.19
C LYS A 480 -2.30 -29.88 -1.19
N SER A 481 -1.65 -28.90 -1.79
CA SER A 481 -0.54 -29.11 -2.74
C SER A 481 0.75 -29.51 -2.03
N ALA A 482 1.76 -29.95 -2.81
CA ALA A 482 3.10 -30.25 -2.31
C ALA A 482 3.76 -29.03 -1.64
N GLU A 483 3.46 -27.83 -2.16
CA GLU A 483 3.90 -26.54 -1.62
C GLU A 483 3.16 -26.13 -0.33
N GLY A 484 2.23 -26.96 0.13
CA GLY A 484 1.48 -26.75 1.35
C GLY A 484 0.28 -25.84 1.22
N ASN A 485 -0.03 -25.35 0.01
CA ASN A 485 -1.19 -24.50 -0.25
C ASN A 485 -2.48 -25.32 -0.20
N LYS A 486 -3.56 -24.71 0.31
CA LYS A 486 -4.91 -25.28 0.24
C LYS A 486 -5.59 -24.78 -1.03
N VAL A 487 -5.78 -25.66 -2.01
CA VAL A 487 -6.49 -25.35 -3.25
C VAL A 487 -7.94 -25.85 -3.15
N LYS A 488 -8.92 -24.98 -3.43
CA LYS A 488 -10.35 -25.30 -3.40
C LYS A 488 -11.00 -24.80 -4.69
N VAL A 489 -11.90 -25.58 -5.29
CA VAL A 489 -12.82 -25.08 -6.35
C VAL A 489 -14.24 -25.24 -5.85
N THR A 490 -15.02 -24.17 -5.97
CA THR A 490 -16.43 -24.18 -5.63
C THR A 490 -17.28 -23.79 -6.83
N LEU A 491 -18.54 -24.24 -6.78
CA LEU A 491 -19.58 -23.92 -7.73
C LEU A 491 -20.74 -23.34 -6.95
N GLU A 492 -21.09 -22.12 -7.31
CA GLU A 492 -22.26 -21.41 -6.78
C GLU A 492 -23.16 -21.05 -7.97
N ASP A 493 -24.39 -21.58 -7.94
CA ASP A 493 -25.33 -21.57 -9.07
C ASP A 493 -24.73 -22.11 -10.38
N THR A 494 -24.14 -21.24 -11.19
CA THR A 494 -23.51 -21.55 -12.49
C THR A 494 -22.05 -21.09 -12.57
N SER A 495 -21.51 -20.54 -11.49
CA SER A 495 -20.24 -19.84 -11.46
C SER A 495 -19.20 -20.64 -10.68
N TYR A 496 -18.05 -20.88 -11.32
CA TYR A 496 -16.92 -21.54 -10.67
C TYR A 496 -16.00 -20.50 -10.03
N SER A 497 -15.46 -20.82 -8.85
CA SER A 497 -14.41 -20.04 -8.20
C SER A 497 -13.26 -20.96 -7.77
N LEU A 498 -12.02 -20.61 -8.14
CA LEU A 498 -10.78 -21.28 -7.75
C LEU A 498 -10.11 -20.47 -6.64
N TYR A 499 -9.78 -21.15 -5.56
CA TYR A 499 -9.17 -20.59 -4.37
C TYR A 499 -7.81 -21.21 -4.12
N GLN A 500 -6.87 -20.39 -3.67
CA GLN A 500 -5.60 -20.80 -3.10
C GLN A 500 -5.45 -20.14 -1.74
N ASN A 501 -5.27 -20.94 -0.69
CA ASN A 501 -5.24 -20.48 0.70
C ASN A 501 -6.42 -19.56 1.06
N TRP A 502 -7.61 -19.93 0.56
CA TRP A 502 -8.89 -19.24 0.77
C TRP A 502 -9.07 -17.92 0.02
N ASP A 503 -8.09 -17.46 -0.75
CA ASP A 503 -8.28 -16.36 -1.69
C ASP A 503 -8.69 -16.90 -3.06
N ALA A 504 -9.82 -16.42 -3.58
CA ALA A 504 -10.20 -16.66 -4.97
C ALA A 504 -9.17 -16.01 -5.92
N ILE A 505 -8.35 -16.85 -6.56
CA ILE A 505 -7.39 -16.47 -7.60
C ILE A 505 -8.03 -16.50 -8.99
N LEU A 506 -9.22 -17.09 -9.11
CA LEU A 506 -10.06 -17.00 -10.31
C LEU A 506 -11.54 -17.11 -9.90
N SER A 507 -12.37 -16.16 -10.34
CA SER A 507 -13.82 -16.10 -10.10
C SER A 507 -14.50 -15.22 -11.16
N PRO A 508 -15.83 -15.21 -11.30
CA PRO A 508 -16.51 -14.34 -12.25
C PRO A 508 -16.15 -12.85 -12.11
N ASN A 509 -15.86 -12.40 -10.89
CA ASN A 509 -15.52 -11.00 -10.59
C ASN A 509 -14.00 -10.75 -10.54
N SER A 510 -13.17 -11.79 -10.69
CA SER A 510 -11.69 -11.65 -10.65
C SER A 510 -11.13 -10.84 -11.82
N TRP A 511 -11.89 -10.69 -12.91
CA TRP A 511 -11.48 -9.90 -14.07
C TRP A 511 -11.26 -8.42 -13.75
N HIS A 512 -12.01 -7.83 -12.81
CA HIS A 512 -11.76 -6.45 -12.38
C HIS A 512 -10.33 -6.28 -11.85
N ARG A 513 -9.88 -7.24 -11.03
CA ARG A 513 -8.53 -7.29 -10.47
C ARG A 513 -7.48 -7.44 -11.55
N ASP A 514 -7.64 -8.45 -12.40
CA ASP A 514 -6.63 -8.77 -13.40
C ASP A 514 -6.53 -7.65 -14.46
N GLU A 515 -7.65 -7.03 -14.83
CA GLU A 515 -7.70 -5.85 -15.69
C GLU A 515 -7.01 -4.64 -15.03
N ALA A 516 -7.31 -4.33 -13.76
CA ALA A 516 -6.67 -3.21 -13.05
C ALA A 516 -5.16 -3.41 -12.84
N LEU A 517 -4.71 -4.66 -12.67
CA LEU A 517 -3.30 -4.99 -12.51
C LEU A 517 -2.53 -4.89 -13.83
N LEU A 518 -3.10 -5.40 -14.92
CA LEU A 518 -2.36 -5.66 -16.15
C LEU A 518 -2.61 -4.61 -17.25
N LEU A 519 -3.85 -4.18 -17.47
CA LEU A 519 -4.20 -3.32 -18.60
C LEU A 519 -3.60 -1.90 -18.51
N PRO A 520 -3.47 -1.24 -17.35
CA PRO A 520 -2.77 0.03 -17.27
C PRO A 520 -1.34 -0.07 -17.81
N ALA A 521 -0.58 -1.09 -17.41
CA ALA A 521 0.80 -1.26 -17.86
C ALA A 521 0.89 -1.59 -19.36
N LEU A 522 0.03 -2.48 -19.87
CA LEU A 522 -0.01 -2.80 -21.30
C LEU A 522 -0.40 -1.58 -22.16
N THR A 523 -1.29 -0.73 -21.65
CA THR A 523 -1.68 0.50 -22.36
C THR A 523 -0.56 1.52 -22.33
N ILE A 524 0.10 1.71 -21.18
CA ILE A 524 1.24 2.63 -21.03
C ILE A 524 2.43 2.23 -21.91
N LEU A 525 2.71 0.92 -22.04
CA LEU A 525 3.75 0.44 -22.95
C LEU A 525 3.50 0.92 -24.38
N GLY A 526 2.23 0.99 -24.83
CA GLY A 526 1.79 1.58 -26.10
C GLY A 526 2.27 0.86 -27.38
N ARG A 527 3.33 0.06 -27.27
CA ARG A 527 3.93 -0.77 -28.32
C ARG A 527 3.65 -2.24 -28.07
N ALA A 528 3.89 -3.06 -29.10
CA ALA A 528 3.92 -4.50 -28.91
C ALA A 528 5.01 -4.86 -27.89
N ALA A 529 4.65 -5.58 -26.83
CA ALA A 529 5.63 -6.10 -25.88
C ALA A 529 6.25 -7.36 -26.49
N SER A 530 7.57 -7.40 -26.62
CA SER A 530 8.26 -8.59 -27.11
C SER A 530 8.22 -9.72 -26.08
N CYS A 531 8.31 -9.39 -24.78
CA CYS A 531 8.19 -10.41 -23.74
C CYS A 531 7.59 -9.88 -22.43
N ALA A 532 6.55 -10.55 -21.93
CA ALA A 532 5.97 -10.32 -20.61
C ALA A 532 6.28 -11.49 -19.67
N LEU A 533 6.64 -11.19 -18.41
CA LEU A 533 6.87 -12.15 -17.33
C LEU A 533 5.73 -12.05 -16.33
N VAL A 534 5.07 -13.18 -16.01
CA VAL A 534 4.04 -13.28 -14.97
C VAL A 534 4.53 -14.23 -13.88
N LEU A 535 4.76 -13.70 -12.69
CA LEU A 535 5.12 -14.49 -11.51
C LEU A 535 3.84 -14.82 -10.73
N GLY A 536 3.54 -16.11 -10.56
CA GLY A 536 2.28 -16.57 -9.97
C GLY A 536 1.13 -16.39 -10.96
N GLY A 537 0.90 -17.35 -11.85
CA GLY A 537 -0.06 -17.21 -12.94
C GLY A 537 -0.70 -18.52 -13.37
N GLY A 538 -0.66 -19.54 -12.52
CA GLY A 538 -1.11 -20.90 -12.82
C GLY A 538 -2.58 -21.03 -13.21
N SER A 539 -3.41 -20.01 -12.98
CA SER A 539 -4.80 -20.00 -13.46
C SER A 539 -4.93 -19.75 -14.97
N GLY A 540 -3.91 -19.16 -15.60
CA GLY A 540 -3.93 -18.73 -17.00
C GLY A 540 -4.69 -17.42 -17.27
N ALA A 541 -5.34 -16.81 -16.27
CA ALA A 541 -6.16 -15.61 -16.46
C ALA A 541 -5.34 -14.38 -16.93
N LEU A 542 -4.26 -14.05 -16.22
CA LEU A 542 -3.34 -12.96 -16.61
C LEU A 542 -2.65 -13.25 -17.94
N ALA A 543 -2.32 -14.51 -18.24
CA ALA A 543 -1.75 -14.89 -19.54
C ALA A 543 -2.78 -14.68 -20.66
N SER A 544 -4.04 -15.09 -20.44
CA SER A 544 -5.15 -14.88 -21.37
C SER A 544 -5.36 -13.39 -21.67
N LEU A 545 -5.29 -12.55 -20.63
CA LEU A 545 -5.38 -11.10 -20.74
C LEU A 545 -4.14 -10.52 -21.45
N ALA A 546 -2.92 -10.95 -21.15
CA ALA A 546 -1.72 -10.48 -21.86
C ALA A 546 -1.75 -10.82 -23.36
N LEU A 547 -2.15 -12.04 -23.72
CA LEU A 547 -2.22 -12.52 -25.11
C LEU A 547 -3.29 -11.82 -25.96
N SER A 548 -4.22 -11.12 -25.32
CA SER A 548 -5.22 -10.26 -25.97
C SER A 548 -4.63 -8.96 -26.52
N TRP A 549 -3.51 -8.53 -25.94
CA TRP A 549 -2.72 -7.39 -26.39
C TRP A 549 -1.67 -7.87 -27.40
N PRO A 550 -1.05 -6.99 -28.21
CA PRO A 550 0.05 -7.36 -29.09
C PRO A 550 1.32 -7.74 -28.31
N VAL A 551 1.30 -8.87 -27.61
CA VAL A 551 2.45 -9.47 -26.93
C VAL A 551 2.97 -10.65 -27.76
N GLU A 552 4.27 -10.66 -28.04
CA GLU A 552 4.90 -11.74 -28.83
C GLU A 552 5.09 -13.00 -27.98
N LYS A 553 5.49 -12.83 -26.71
CA LYS A 553 5.72 -13.95 -25.79
C LYS A 553 5.29 -13.63 -24.35
N VAL A 554 4.65 -14.58 -23.70
CA VAL A 554 4.30 -14.54 -22.27
C VAL A 554 5.02 -15.67 -21.55
N VAL A 555 5.79 -15.37 -20.51
CA VAL A 555 6.42 -16.36 -19.64
C VAL A 555 5.65 -16.38 -18.34
N VAL A 556 5.10 -17.54 -17.97
CA VAL A 556 4.35 -17.73 -16.73
C VAL A 556 5.17 -18.61 -15.82
N LEU A 557 5.50 -18.13 -14.62
CA LEU A 557 6.07 -18.96 -13.56
C LEU A 557 5.00 -19.34 -12.56
N GLU A 558 4.91 -20.64 -12.30
CA GLU A 558 4.05 -21.21 -11.26
C GLU A 558 4.83 -22.29 -10.51
N VAL A 559 4.67 -22.34 -9.19
CA VAL A 559 5.29 -23.38 -8.36
C VAL A 559 4.28 -24.48 -8.05
N ASP A 560 2.99 -24.14 -8.00
CA ASP A 560 1.93 -25.04 -7.56
C ASP A 560 1.24 -25.73 -8.74
N ASP A 561 1.61 -26.99 -9.00
CA ASP A 561 1.03 -27.80 -10.08
C ASP A 561 -0.48 -28.01 -9.93
N LEU A 562 -0.99 -27.95 -8.70
CA LEU A 562 -2.37 -28.24 -8.36
C LEU A 562 -3.27 -27.10 -8.79
N VAL A 563 -2.75 -25.87 -8.74
CA VAL A 563 -3.43 -24.67 -9.26
C VAL A 563 -3.63 -24.81 -10.76
N VAL A 564 -2.58 -25.20 -11.51
CA VAL A 564 -2.65 -25.41 -12.96
C VAL A 564 -3.64 -26.52 -13.30
N GLN A 565 -3.56 -27.66 -12.63
CA GLN A 565 -4.47 -28.79 -12.86
C GLN A 565 -5.93 -28.43 -12.56
N ALA A 566 -6.19 -27.69 -11.49
CA ALA A 566 -7.52 -27.21 -11.14
C ALA A 566 -8.04 -26.22 -12.19
N ALA A 567 -7.20 -25.28 -12.65
CA ALA A 567 -7.56 -24.34 -13.70
C ALA A 567 -7.88 -25.06 -15.02
N GLU A 568 -7.06 -26.00 -15.46
CA GLU A 568 -7.30 -26.77 -16.69
C GLU A 568 -8.62 -27.55 -16.67
N LYS A 569 -8.98 -28.09 -15.50
CA LYS A 569 -10.18 -28.91 -15.34
C LYS A 569 -11.46 -28.10 -15.23
N TYR A 570 -11.44 -26.99 -14.49
CA TYR A 570 -12.64 -26.23 -14.14
C TYR A 570 -12.77 -24.89 -14.88
N PHE A 571 -11.67 -24.36 -15.43
CA PHE A 571 -11.57 -23.08 -16.13
C PHE A 571 -10.84 -23.23 -17.48
N PRO A 572 -11.33 -24.09 -18.38
CA PRO A 572 -10.62 -24.44 -19.61
C PRO A 572 -10.41 -23.26 -20.56
N ARG A 573 -11.21 -22.19 -20.46
CA ARG A 573 -11.06 -20.99 -21.28
C ARG A 573 -9.83 -20.19 -20.89
N GLU A 574 -9.65 -19.95 -19.59
CA GLU A 574 -8.52 -19.20 -19.03
C GLU A 574 -7.25 -20.04 -19.10
N ALA A 575 -7.33 -21.32 -18.72
CA ALA A 575 -6.19 -22.24 -18.76
C ALA A 575 -5.69 -22.54 -20.19
N ALA A 576 -6.52 -22.36 -21.23
CA ALA A 576 -6.09 -22.49 -22.62
C ALA A 576 -4.92 -21.54 -22.97
N ALA A 577 -4.84 -20.38 -22.31
CA ALA A 577 -3.75 -19.43 -22.50
C ALA A 577 -2.38 -20.00 -22.09
N LEU A 578 -2.34 -20.95 -21.15
CA LEU A 578 -1.11 -21.64 -20.74
C LEU A 578 -0.55 -22.57 -21.82
N LYS A 579 -1.38 -22.94 -22.79
CA LYS A 579 -1.04 -23.81 -23.93
C LYS A 579 -0.90 -23.05 -25.25
N ASP A 580 -1.11 -21.73 -25.26
CA ASP A 580 -0.88 -20.90 -26.46
C ASP A 580 0.60 -21.02 -26.87
N PRO A 581 0.93 -21.15 -28.17
CA PRO A 581 2.33 -21.23 -28.63
C PRO A 581 3.20 -20.02 -28.23
N ARG A 582 2.58 -18.88 -27.90
CA ARG A 582 3.26 -17.68 -27.39
C ARG A 582 3.48 -17.72 -25.89
N THR A 583 2.89 -18.67 -25.17
CA THR A 583 3.04 -18.83 -23.72
C THR A 583 4.07 -19.90 -23.39
N GLU A 584 4.99 -19.57 -22.49
CA GLU A 584 5.96 -20.49 -21.90
C GLU A 584 5.62 -20.64 -20.41
N LEU A 585 4.94 -21.73 -20.04
CA LEU A 585 4.69 -22.09 -18.64
C LEU A 585 5.92 -22.80 -18.07
N ILE A 586 6.47 -22.25 -16.99
CA ILE A 586 7.63 -22.76 -16.28
C ILE A 586 7.19 -23.16 -14.87
N MET A 587 7.24 -24.46 -14.58
CA MET A 587 6.99 -24.99 -13.25
C MET A 587 8.27 -24.87 -12.40
N ALA A 588 8.43 -23.76 -11.70
CA ALA A 588 9.63 -23.49 -10.91
C ALA A 588 9.38 -22.45 -9.80
N ASP A 589 10.24 -22.50 -8.78
CA ASP A 589 10.37 -21.41 -7.82
C ASP A 589 10.84 -20.12 -8.53
N ALA A 590 10.12 -19.02 -8.30
CA ALA A 590 10.39 -17.76 -8.96
C ALA A 590 11.77 -17.19 -8.62
N PHE A 591 12.22 -17.31 -7.37
CA PHE A 591 13.50 -16.74 -6.92
C PHE A 591 14.67 -17.42 -7.59
N SER A 592 14.67 -18.75 -7.55
CA SER A 592 15.70 -19.59 -8.14
C SER A 592 15.81 -19.36 -9.65
N TRP A 593 14.67 -19.19 -10.32
CA TRP A 593 14.63 -18.96 -11.76
C TRP A 593 15.06 -17.54 -12.16
N ILE A 594 14.60 -16.51 -11.42
CA ILE A 594 14.99 -15.10 -11.64
C ILE A 594 16.51 -14.92 -11.49
N ALA A 595 17.12 -15.62 -10.54
CA ALA A 595 18.56 -15.55 -10.31
C ALA A 595 19.41 -16.15 -11.46
N THR A 596 18.83 -17.02 -12.30
CA THR A 596 19.58 -17.75 -13.34
C THR A 596 19.26 -17.28 -14.75
N THR A 597 18.09 -16.68 -14.97
CA THR A 597 17.68 -16.18 -16.28
C THR A 597 18.45 -14.92 -16.69
N GLN A 598 18.66 -14.75 -17.99
CA GLN A 598 19.25 -13.54 -18.60
C GLN A 598 18.29 -12.90 -19.62
N ARG A 599 17.04 -13.39 -19.71
CA ARG A 599 16.05 -12.85 -20.63
C ARG A 599 15.56 -11.50 -20.12
N LEU A 600 15.41 -10.54 -21.04
CA LEU A 600 14.83 -9.23 -20.75
C LEU A 600 13.32 -9.23 -21.02
N PHE A 601 12.57 -8.47 -20.21
CA PHE A 601 11.12 -8.37 -20.27
C PHE A 601 10.67 -6.91 -20.37
N ASP A 602 9.77 -6.62 -21.31
CA ASP A 602 9.14 -5.30 -21.42
C ASP A 602 8.12 -5.09 -20.28
N LEU A 603 7.56 -6.17 -19.76
CA LEU A 603 6.58 -6.16 -18.68
C LEU A 603 6.88 -7.26 -17.67
N VAL A 604 6.93 -6.91 -16.39
CA VAL A 604 7.00 -7.85 -15.27
C VAL A 604 5.73 -7.70 -14.43
N VAL A 605 5.02 -8.80 -14.19
CA VAL A 605 3.80 -8.85 -13.38
C VAL A 605 4.09 -9.71 -12.16
N VAL A 606 4.14 -9.10 -10.98
CA VAL A 606 4.29 -9.79 -9.71
C VAL A 606 2.88 -10.09 -9.18
N ASN A 607 2.36 -11.26 -9.55
CA ASN A 607 1.08 -11.81 -9.09
C ASN A 607 1.30 -12.96 -8.08
N MET A 608 2.38 -12.86 -7.32
CA MET A 608 2.68 -13.77 -6.24
C MET A 608 1.95 -13.30 -4.98
N PHE A 609 1.36 -14.25 -4.25
CA PHE A 609 0.30 -13.94 -3.30
C PHE A 609 0.83 -13.70 -1.89
N ASP A 610 0.78 -12.45 -1.41
CA ASP A 610 0.96 -12.11 0.00
C ASP A 610 -0.22 -11.25 0.50
N GLN A 611 -1.10 -11.84 1.31
CA GLN A 611 -2.18 -11.14 2.01
C GLN A 611 -1.88 -11.25 3.51
N PRO A 612 -1.04 -10.38 4.07
CA PRO A 612 -0.63 -10.45 5.48
C PRO A 612 -1.83 -10.41 6.47
N TRP A 613 -3.03 -10.06 6.00
CA TRP A 613 -4.27 -10.04 6.78
C TRP A 613 -5.03 -11.37 6.88
N LEU A 614 -4.82 -12.33 5.96
CA LEU A 614 -5.62 -13.57 5.93
C LEU A 614 -5.06 -14.67 6.84
N ALA A 615 -3.74 -14.71 7.03
CA ALA A 615 -3.07 -15.56 8.02
C ALA A 615 -1.57 -15.27 8.05
N ALA A 616 -1.05 -14.82 9.19
CA ALA A 616 0.39 -14.84 9.44
C ALA A 616 0.92 -16.28 9.27
N GLY A 617 1.89 -16.47 8.37
CA GLY A 617 2.63 -17.73 8.22
C GLY A 617 2.08 -18.77 7.23
N ARG A 618 1.14 -18.44 6.33
CA ARG A 618 0.60 -19.39 5.32
C ARG A 618 0.31 -18.81 3.92
N THR A 619 1.07 -17.82 3.45
CA THR A 619 0.96 -17.26 2.09
C THR A 619 2.25 -17.50 1.28
N THR A 620 2.13 -17.55 -0.05
CA THR A 620 3.26 -17.74 -0.97
C THR A 620 4.19 -16.53 -0.88
N ARG A 621 5.35 -16.74 -0.28
CA ARG A 621 6.37 -15.73 0.03
C ARG A 621 6.62 -14.83 -1.19
N VAL A 622 6.17 -13.57 -1.14
CA VAL A 622 6.77 -12.49 -1.93
C VAL A 622 7.77 -11.82 -1.01
N PRO A 623 9.08 -12.06 -1.16
CA PRO A 623 10.10 -11.39 -0.38
C PRO A 623 9.94 -9.90 -0.56
N ARG A 624 9.62 -9.23 0.53
CA ARG A 624 9.64 -7.78 0.63
C ARG A 624 11.06 -7.33 0.88
N THR A 625 11.95 -7.67 -0.06
CA THR A 625 13.36 -7.36 0.05
C THR A 625 13.83 -6.56 -1.16
N ARG A 626 14.71 -5.59 -0.89
CA ARG A 626 15.30 -4.77 -1.95
C ARG A 626 16.12 -5.61 -2.95
N ALA A 627 16.73 -6.70 -2.50
CA ALA A 627 17.49 -7.61 -3.36
C ALA A 627 16.61 -8.23 -4.45
N PHE A 628 15.40 -8.68 -4.10
CA PHE A 628 14.43 -9.23 -5.05
C PHE A 628 14.05 -8.21 -6.13
N TYR A 629 13.68 -6.99 -5.73
CA TYR A 629 13.32 -5.93 -6.68
C TYR A 629 14.49 -5.49 -7.57
N ARG A 630 15.72 -5.50 -7.06
CA ARG A 630 16.92 -5.21 -7.86
C ARG A 630 17.15 -6.27 -8.95
N GLN A 631 16.94 -7.55 -8.63
CA GLN A 631 17.01 -8.62 -9.63
C GLN A 631 15.94 -8.44 -10.70
N LEU A 632 14.69 -8.16 -10.31
CA LEU A 632 13.61 -7.88 -11.27
C LEU A 632 13.95 -6.68 -12.15
N ARG A 633 14.46 -5.59 -11.59
CA ARG A 633 14.89 -4.42 -12.36
C ARG A 633 15.96 -4.74 -13.39
N ALA A 634 16.91 -5.64 -13.07
CA ALA A 634 17.95 -6.08 -13.99
C ALA A 634 17.39 -6.86 -15.19
N LEU A 635 16.27 -7.58 -15.00
CA LEU A 635 15.57 -8.33 -16.05
C LEU A 635 14.58 -7.48 -16.87
N MET A 636 14.28 -6.24 -16.48
CA MET A 636 13.40 -5.38 -17.28
C MET A 636 14.16 -4.86 -18.50
N ALA A 637 13.57 -4.84 -19.69
CA ALA A 637 14.13 -4.19 -20.88
C ALA A 637 14.18 -2.65 -20.71
N PRO A 638 14.95 -1.91 -21.53
CA PRO A 638 14.83 -0.45 -21.61
C PRO A 638 13.37 -0.02 -21.88
N GLY A 639 12.89 1.00 -21.16
CA GLY A 639 11.46 1.36 -21.14
C GLY A 639 10.51 0.31 -20.53
N GLY A 640 11.02 -0.76 -19.91
CA GLY A 640 10.20 -1.81 -19.31
C GLY A 640 9.46 -1.35 -18.05
N LEU A 641 8.33 -2.01 -17.77
CA LEU A 641 7.47 -1.75 -16.61
C LEU A 641 7.35 -2.96 -15.70
N ILE A 642 7.11 -2.71 -14.42
CA ILE A 642 6.71 -3.71 -13.45
C ILE A 642 5.39 -3.30 -12.80
N VAL A 643 4.49 -4.26 -12.62
CA VAL A 643 3.26 -4.12 -11.85
C VAL A 643 3.15 -5.17 -10.76
N GLN A 644 2.69 -4.75 -9.58
CA GLN A 644 2.55 -5.61 -8.42
C GLN A 644 1.30 -5.21 -7.62
N GLU A 645 0.53 -6.19 -7.16
CA GLU A 645 -0.39 -5.96 -6.04
C GLU A 645 0.43 -5.85 -4.73
N ALA A 646 0.31 -4.72 -4.05
CA ALA A 646 1.21 -4.32 -2.97
C ALA A 646 0.51 -4.18 -1.61
N GLY A 647 -0.81 -4.34 -1.55
CA GLY A 647 -1.57 -4.31 -0.30
C GLY A 647 -3.02 -3.90 -0.49
N SER A 648 -3.60 -3.31 0.56
CA SER A 648 -4.97 -2.81 0.54
C SER A 648 -5.09 -1.49 1.28
N ILE A 649 -6.19 -0.77 1.03
CA ILE A 649 -6.49 0.52 1.69
C ILE A 649 -6.55 0.37 3.21
N GLY A 650 -7.01 -0.78 3.72
CA GLY A 650 -7.04 -1.04 5.16
C GLY A 650 -5.69 -1.44 5.75
N MET A 651 -4.65 -1.67 4.96
CA MET A 651 -3.29 -1.96 5.44
C MET A 651 -2.25 -1.00 4.88
N PRO A 652 -2.38 0.29 5.20
CA PRO A 652 -1.53 1.32 4.62
C PRO A 652 -0.06 1.22 5.06
N GLN A 653 0.27 0.60 6.20
CA GLN A 653 1.65 0.33 6.62
C GLN A 653 2.32 -0.67 5.66
N SER A 654 1.69 -1.83 5.47
CA SER A 654 2.21 -2.89 4.60
C SER A 654 2.40 -2.39 3.17
N PHE A 655 1.41 -1.67 2.64
CA PHE A 655 1.53 -1.04 1.33
C PHE A 655 2.65 0.00 1.29
N GLY A 656 2.77 0.85 2.32
CA GLY A 656 3.81 1.88 2.41
C GLY A 656 5.23 1.29 2.36
N HIS A 657 5.44 0.12 2.97
CA HIS A 657 6.72 -0.58 2.92
C HIS A 657 7.09 -1.02 1.49
N VAL A 658 6.15 -1.66 0.78
CA VAL A 658 6.37 -2.08 -0.62
C VAL A 658 6.57 -0.88 -1.54
N LEU A 659 5.77 0.18 -1.35
CA LEU A 659 5.91 1.44 -2.09
C LEU A 659 7.32 2.03 -1.93
N GLU A 660 7.86 2.04 -0.72
CA GLU A 660 9.20 2.60 -0.47
C GLU A 660 10.31 1.76 -1.10
N MET A 661 10.23 0.42 -1.02
CA MET A 661 11.19 -0.43 -1.72
C MET A 661 11.18 -0.22 -3.23
N HIS A 662 10.00 -0.04 -3.82
CA HIS A 662 9.88 0.30 -5.24
C HIS A 662 10.52 1.66 -5.54
N ARG A 663 10.23 2.70 -4.73
CA ARG A 663 10.83 4.05 -4.88
C ARG A 663 12.36 4.05 -4.77
N GLN A 664 12.92 3.16 -3.95
CA GLN A 664 14.37 3.01 -3.77
C GLN A 664 15.06 2.17 -4.86
N THR A 665 14.28 1.48 -5.70
CA THR A 665 14.79 0.51 -6.68
C THR A 665 14.55 0.97 -8.11
N PHE A 666 13.35 1.45 -8.42
CA PHE A 666 12.90 1.84 -9.75
C PHE A 666 13.00 3.36 -9.95
N ALA A 667 13.03 3.80 -11.21
CA ALA A 667 13.24 5.22 -11.52
C ALA A 667 11.95 6.05 -11.36
N GLY A 668 10.79 5.42 -11.54
CA GLY A 668 9.48 5.98 -11.24
C GLY A 668 8.57 4.91 -10.64
N THR A 669 7.73 5.31 -9.69
CA THR A 669 6.80 4.43 -9.00
C THR A 669 5.49 5.18 -8.74
N TRP A 670 4.38 4.60 -9.17
CA TRP A 670 3.05 5.16 -9.05
C TRP A 670 2.12 4.15 -8.36
N PRO A 671 1.41 4.58 -7.31
CA PRO A 671 0.42 3.75 -6.67
C PRO A 671 -0.89 3.76 -7.47
N LEU A 672 -1.59 2.64 -7.48
CA LEU A 672 -2.91 2.49 -8.07
C LEU A 672 -3.89 1.99 -7.01
N ALA A 673 -5.12 2.50 -7.02
CA ALA A 673 -6.21 2.05 -6.16
C ALA A 673 -7.33 1.43 -6.99
N MET A 674 -7.77 0.25 -6.57
CA MET A 674 -8.87 -0.48 -7.17
C MET A 674 -9.90 -0.85 -6.10
N SER A 675 -11.17 -0.58 -6.36
CA SER A 675 -12.26 -1.10 -5.54
C SER A 675 -12.34 -2.62 -5.64
N SER A 676 -12.57 -3.30 -4.51
CA SER A 676 -12.67 -4.77 -4.47
C SER A 676 -14.05 -5.23 -4.96
N GLY A 677 -14.09 -6.35 -5.69
CA GLY A 677 -15.26 -6.83 -6.41
C GLY A 677 -16.07 -7.98 -5.76
N SER A 678 -15.86 -8.33 -4.49
CA SER A 678 -16.61 -9.47 -3.90
C SER A 678 -16.50 -9.57 -2.37
N PRO A 679 -17.61 -9.80 -1.64
CA PRO A 679 -17.53 -10.54 -0.39
C PRO A 679 -17.22 -12.01 -0.72
N GLN A 680 -16.51 -12.70 0.16
CA GLN A 680 -16.36 -14.14 0.08
C GLN A 680 -16.82 -14.69 1.43
N PRO A 681 -17.97 -15.37 1.52
CA PRO A 681 -18.29 -16.11 2.72
C PRO A 681 -17.22 -17.19 2.88
N VAL A 682 -16.47 -17.14 3.98
CA VAL A 682 -15.72 -18.32 4.41
C VAL A 682 -16.79 -19.28 4.91
N ALA A 683 -17.04 -20.35 4.14
CA ALA A 683 -17.99 -21.38 4.53
C ALA A 683 -17.73 -21.81 5.99
N ALA A 684 -18.77 -21.72 6.82
CA ALA A 684 -18.73 -22.09 8.23
C ALA A 684 -18.16 -23.52 8.38
N GLY A 685 -17.05 -23.66 9.12
CA GLY A 685 -16.48 -24.97 9.44
C GLY A 685 -14.97 -25.17 9.33
N ASP A 686 -14.15 -24.15 9.05
CA ASP A 686 -12.68 -24.31 8.93
C ASP A 686 -11.91 -23.20 9.68
N ASP A 687 -11.67 -23.35 10.99
CA ASP A 687 -10.74 -22.63 11.90
C ASP A 687 -10.62 -21.08 11.86
N PHE A 688 -11.29 -20.42 10.92
CA PHE A 688 -11.36 -18.97 10.69
C PHE A 688 -12.81 -18.65 10.31
N ASP A 689 -13.71 -18.80 11.29
CA ASP A 689 -15.09 -18.33 11.15
C ASP A 689 -15.09 -16.80 11.16
N GLY A 690 -15.24 -16.19 9.97
CA GLY A 690 -15.44 -14.75 9.79
C GLY A 690 -15.71 -14.39 8.32
N LEU A 691 -16.68 -13.51 8.07
CA LEU A 691 -16.80 -12.84 6.77
C LEU A 691 -15.60 -11.89 6.62
N TYR A 692 -14.64 -12.24 5.77
CA TYR A 692 -13.59 -11.31 5.35
C TYR A 692 -14.06 -10.59 4.09
N PHE A 693 -14.36 -9.30 4.24
CA PHE A 693 -14.49 -8.41 3.09
C PHE A 693 -13.12 -8.24 2.46
N ARG A 694 -12.99 -8.45 1.14
CA ARG A 694 -11.76 -8.06 0.46
C ARG A 694 -11.68 -6.55 0.56
N LEU A 695 -10.69 -6.04 1.28
CA LEU A 695 -10.39 -4.61 1.29
C LEU A 695 -10.00 -4.17 -0.13
N PRO A 696 -10.34 -2.94 -0.55
CA PRO A 696 -9.89 -2.35 -1.80
C PRO A 696 -8.38 -2.49 -1.98
N ARG A 697 -7.96 -2.92 -3.16
CA ARG A 697 -6.58 -3.32 -3.42
C ARG A 697 -5.75 -2.12 -3.84
N LEU A 698 -4.52 -2.11 -3.36
CA LEU A 698 -3.50 -1.16 -3.78
C LEU A 698 -2.45 -1.90 -4.59
N MET A 699 -2.09 -1.31 -5.73
CA MET A 699 -1.09 -1.84 -6.64
C MET A 699 0.00 -0.79 -6.86
N LEU A 700 1.14 -1.23 -7.39
CA LEU A 700 2.25 -0.38 -7.78
C LEU A 700 2.57 -0.64 -9.24
N LEU A 701 2.69 0.44 -10.00
CA LEU A 701 3.34 0.46 -11.31
C LEU A 701 4.71 1.12 -11.14
N SER A 702 5.76 0.53 -11.69
CA SER A 702 7.09 1.16 -11.67
C SER A 702 7.82 1.01 -12.99
N SER A 703 8.69 1.97 -13.30
CA SER A 703 9.45 2.03 -14.53
C SER A 703 10.94 1.80 -14.28
N ARG A 704 11.62 1.12 -15.22
CA ARG A 704 13.08 0.96 -15.17
C ARG A 704 13.81 2.31 -15.28
N GLU A 705 13.28 3.20 -16.12
CA GLU A 705 13.87 4.47 -16.53
C GLU A 705 13.00 5.66 -16.12
N PRO A 706 13.59 6.86 -15.92
CA PRO A 706 12.84 8.06 -15.58
C PRO A 706 12.08 8.62 -16.79
N GLY A 707 11.18 9.57 -16.55
CA GLY A 707 10.49 10.32 -17.60
C GLY A 707 9.20 9.69 -18.12
N LEU A 708 8.77 8.56 -17.56
CA LEU A 708 7.43 8.05 -17.78
C LEU A 708 6.40 8.93 -17.06
N ASP A 709 5.35 9.32 -17.78
CA ASP A 709 4.11 9.84 -17.20
C ASP A 709 3.00 8.81 -17.46
N PRO A 710 2.54 8.07 -16.44
CA PRO A 710 1.54 7.04 -16.63
C PRO A 710 0.17 7.61 -17.01
N LEU A 711 -0.08 8.92 -16.87
CA LEU A 711 -1.35 9.54 -17.24
C LEU A 711 -1.41 9.95 -18.72
N GLN A 712 -0.25 9.99 -19.40
CA GLN A 712 -0.12 10.36 -20.81
C GLN A 712 0.04 9.10 -21.66
N VAL A 713 -1.10 8.47 -21.98
CA VAL A 713 -1.13 7.16 -22.62
C VAL A 713 -1.60 7.24 -24.06
N GLN A 714 -1.01 6.41 -24.93
CA GLN A 714 -1.46 6.22 -26.30
C GLN A 714 -2.42 5.03 -26.41
N TRP A 715 -3.66 5.29 -26.82
CA TRP A 715 -4.75 4.31 -26.83
C TRP A 715 -4.86 3.47 -28.12
N HIS A 716 -3.77 3.30 -28.87
CA HIS A 716 -3.79 2.66 -30.21
C HIS A 716 -4.40 1.25 -30.24
N ASN A 717 -4.14 0.44 -29.21
CA ASN A 717 -4.60 -0.96 -29.14
C ASN A 717 -5.99 -1.11 -28.49
N TRP A 718 -6.51 -0.04 -27.88
CA TRP A 718 -7.72 -0.11 -27.07
C TRP A 718 -8.98 -0.47 -27.88
N PRO A 719 -9.26 0.14 -29.05
CA PRO A 719 -10.46 -0.22 -29.82
C PRO A 719 -10.53 -1.71 -30.17
N GLY A 720 -9.41 -2.30 -30.61
CA GLY A 720 -9.33 -3.72 -30.94
C GLY A 720 -9.47 -4.65 -29.73
N PHE A 721 -8.92 -4.25 -28.59
CA PHE A 721 -9.11 -4.97 -27.33
C PHE A 721 -10.57 -4.91 -26.86
N ALA A 722 -11.17 -3.71 -26.84
CA ALA A 722 -12.53 -3.47 -26.37
C ALA A 722 -13.56 -4.28 -27.18
N GLU A 723 -13.42 -4.33 -28.51
CA GLU A 723 -14.30 -5.10 -29.40
C GLU A 723 -14.21 -6.61 -29.13
N LYS A 724 -13.00 -7.13 -28.90
CA LYS A 724 -12.74 -8.57 -28.78
C LYS A 724 -12.96 -9.13 -27.37
N HIS A 725 -12.67 -8.36 -26.33
CA HIS A 725 -12.57 -8.86 -24.96
C HIS A 725 -13.64 -8.32 -24.00
N GLN A 726 -14.48 -7.36 -24.43
CA GLN A 726 -15.55 -6.77 -23.61
C GLN A 726 -15.09 -6.46 -22.18
N ALA A 727 -14.10 -5.56 -22.05
CA ALA A 727 -13.52 -5.16 -20.77
C ALA A 727 -14.61 -4.97 -19.70
N THR A 728 -14.41 -5.58 -18.54
CA THR A 728 -15.36 -5.58 -17.43
C THR A 728 -15.13 -4.40 -16.51
N TYR A 729 -13.90 -3.92 -16.39
CA TYR A 729 -13.53 -2.89 -15.44
C TYR A 729 -12.83 -1.72 -16.12
N TYR A 730 -11.73 -1.98 -16.82
CA TYR A 730 -10.84 -0.95 -17.30
C TYR A 730 -11.33 -0.28 -18.59
N HIS A 731 -11.10 1.02 -18.73
CA HIS A 731 -11.29 1.81 -19.96
C HIS A 731 -10.59 3.19 -19.84
N PRO A 732 -10.51 4.00 -20.92
CA PRO A 732 -9.75 5.26 -20.91
C PRO A 732 -10.06 6.27 -19.82
N ALA A 733 -11.33 6.46 -19.46
CA ALA A 733 -11.68 7.41 -18.40
C ALA A 733 -11.29 6.86 -17.01
N LEU A 734 -11.52 5.57 -16.75
CA LEU A 734 -11.15 4.91 -15.49
C LEU A 734 -9.63 4.84 -15.27
N HIS A 735 -8.84 4.79 -16.35
CA HIS A 735 -7.38 4.72 -16.26
C HIS A 735 -6.79 5.80 -15.34
N LYS A 736 -7.22 7.06 -15.50
CA LYS A 736 -6.73 8.16 -14.65
C LYS A 736 -7.20 8.00 -13.21
N ALA A 737 -8.44 7.56 -13.01
CA ALA A 737 -9.01 7.34 -11.69
C ALA A 737 -8.24 6.27 -10.88
N LEU A 738 -7.65 5.28 -11.55
CA LEU A 738 -6.82 4.27 -10.87
C LEU A 738 -5.60 4.86 -10.18
N PHE A 739 -5.00 5.93 -10.70
CA PHE A 739 -3.83 6.56 -10.10
C PHE A 739 -4.18 7.54 -8.97
N VAL A 740 -5.47 7.67 -8.64
CA VAL A 740 -5.94 8.53 -7.57
C VAL A 740 -6.17 7.70 -6.32
N LEU A 741 -5.30 7.89 -5.32
CA LEU A 741 -5.51 7.34 -3.99
C LEU A 741 -6.50 8.21 -3.19
N PRO A 742 -7.19 7.64 -2.19
CA PRO A 742 -7.91 8.42 -1.17
C PRO A 742 -7.04 9.52 -0.54
N ALA A 743 -7.65 10.65 -0.18
CA ALA A 743 -6.94 11.82 0.31
C ALA A 743 -6.01 11.54 1.52
N GLU A 744 -6.43 10.69 2.45
CA GLU A 744 -5.61 10.26 3.58
C GLU A 744 -4.36 9.49 3.13
N LEU A 745 -4.52 8.54 2.20
CA LEU A 745 -3.39 7.78 1.67
C LEU A 745 -2.44 8.65 0.87
N GLN A 746 -2.96 9.63 0.11
CA GLN A 746 -2.11 10.62 -0.56
C GLN A 746 -1.28 11.40 0.46
N ARG A 747 -1.90 11.93 1.53
CA ARG A 747 -1.16 12.67 2.58
C ARG A 747 -0.12 11.78 3.24
N ARG A 748 -0.52 10.56 3.61
CA ARG A 748 0.34 9.57 4.24
C ARG A 748 1.55 9.24 3.37
N PHE A 749 1.36 8.89 2.11
CA PHE A 749 2.45 8.46 1.22
C PHE A 749 3.22 9.60 0.54
N LYS A 750 2.68 10.83 0.55
CA LYS A 750 3.46 12.05 0.30
C LYS A 750 4.47 12.29 1.42
N ALA A 751 4.09 12.04 2.69
CA ALA A 751 5.03 12.13 3.83
C ALA A 751 6.17 11.10 3.76
N PHE A 752 5.98 9.98 3.03
CA PHE A 752 7.00 8.96 2.77
C PHE A 752 7.65 9.07 1.37
N ALA A 753 7.39 10.12 0.59
CA ALA A 753 8.13 10.31 -0.67
C ALA A 753 9.54 10.82 -0.36
N PRO A 754 10.60 10.33 -1.04
CA PRO A 754 11.85 11.07 -1.08
C PRO A 754 11.51 12.47 -1.61
N TRP A 755 11.64 13.44 -0.71
CA TRP A 755 11.23 14.82 -0.91
C TRP A 755 11.85 15.37 -2.21
N ARG A 756 11.01 15.92 -3.09
CA ARG A 756 11.42 16.71 -4.26
C ARG A 756 10.91 18.14 -4.05
N PRO A 757 11.74 19.17 -4.22
CA PRO A 757 11.26 20.55 -4.14
C PRO A 757 10.27 20.81 -5.28
N GLU A 758 9.15 21.45 -4.96
CA GLU A 758 8.28 22.09 -5.95
C GLU A 758 9.01 23.31 -6.55
N GLU A 759 8.85 23.54 -7.86
CA GLU A 759 9.41 24.73 -8.51
C GLU A 759 8.78 26.00 -7.90
N GLY A 760 9.60 26.82 -7.23
CA GLY A 760 9.19 28.11 -6.67
C GLY A 760 9.34 28.28 -5.16
N GLU A 761 9.76 27.26 -4.41
CA GLU A 761 9.97 27.38 -2.96
C GLU A 761 11.40 27.85 -2.58
N GLU A 762 11.51 28.83 -1.68
CA GLU A 762 12.78 29.36 -1.15
C GLU A 762 13.23 28.62 0.13
N TYR A 763 14.53 28.33 0.23
CA TYR A 763 15.15 27.62 1.36
C TYR A 763 16.41 28.37 1.81
N LEU A 764 16.75 28.30 3.10
CA LEU A 764 17.92 29.00 3.64
C LEU A 764 19.24 28.28 3.32
N ILE A 765 19.21 26.96 3.19
CA ILE A 765 20.41 26.14 2.95
C ILE A 765 20.11 25.10 1.87
N TYR A 766 20.94 25.11 0.84
CA TYR A 766 21.03 24.13 -0.23
C TYR A 766 22.31 23.31 -0.03
N ALA A 767 22.19 22.07 0.40
CA ALA A 767 23.33 21.18 0.64
C ALA A 767 23.23 19.93 -0.24
N PHE A 768 24.29 19.58 -0.95
CA PHE A 768 24.42 18.25 -1.54
C PHE A 768 25.78 17.64 -1.24
N MET A 769 25.78 16.33 -1.10
CA MET A 769 26.96 15.53 -0.78
C MET A 769 27.08 14.42 -1.82
N THR A 770 28.23 14.34 -2.48
CA THR A 770 28.54 13.34 -3.50
C THR A 770 29.61 12.41 -2.95
N GLN A 771 29.28 11.13 -2.86
CA GLN A 771 30.15 10.03 -2.50
C GLN A 771 30.63 9.37 -3.79
N VAL A 772 31.93 9.29 -4.01
CA VAL A 772 32.53 8.67 -5.19
C VAL A 772 33.35 7.45 -4.81
N HIS A 773 33.27 6.40 -5.62
CA HIS A 773 33.88 5.08 -5.38
C HIS A 773 34.72 4.63 -6.58
N GLU A 774 35.68 3.75 -6.31
CA GLU A 774 36.62 3.20 -7.31
C GLU A 774 37.47 4.28 -8.01
N CYS A 775 37.79 5.35 -7.29
CA CYS A 775 38.59 6.45 -7.80
C CYS A 775 40.08 6.10 -7.94
N ASP A 776 40.82 6.95 -8.65
CA ASP A 776 42.27 6.84 -8.77
C ASP A 776 42.97 7.23 -7.46
N VAL A 777 43.82 6.34 -6.95
CA VAL A 777 44.47 6.46 -5.64
C VAL A 777 45.44 7.64 -5.59
N ASP A 778 46.15 7.93 -6.69
CA ASP A 778 47.13 9.01 -6.76
C ASP A 778 46.41 10.37 -6.75
N LEU A 779 45.26 10.47 -7.43
CA LEU A 779 44.43 11.69 -7.43
C LEU A 779 43.78 11.95 -6.06
N LEU A 780 43.39 10.90 -5.35
CA LEU A 780 42.82 11.01 -4.00
C LEU A 780 43.84 11.47 -2.95
N ASP A 781 45.14 11.28 -3.20
CA ASP A 781 46.23 11.65 -2.30
C ASP A 781 46.98 12.93 -2.74
N ASP A 782 46.52 13.62 -3.78
CA ASP A 782 47.10 14.87 -4.29
C ASP A 782 46.29 16.12 -3.89
N LEU A 783 46.91 16.98 -3.07
CA LEU A 783 46.34 18.27 -2.65
C LEU A 783 46.06 19.21 -3.82
N SER A 784 46.85 19.13 -4.90
CA SER A 784 46.69 20.02 -6.05
C SER A 784 45.40 19.68 -6.81
N SER A 785 45.17 18.39 -7.07
CA SER A 785 43.98 17.85 -7.72
C SER A 785 42.72 18.14 -6.90
N ALA A 786 42.75 17.88 -5.59
CA ALA A 786 41.64 18.22 -4.70
C ALA A 786 41.33 19.73 -4.71
N GLY A 787 42.35 20.58 -4.63
CA GLY A 787 42.19 22.03 -4.68
C GLY A 787 41.62 22.54 -6.02
N ALA A 788 42.07 21.99 -7.14
CA ALA A 788 41.55 22.33 -8.46
C ALA A 788 40.09 21.92 -8.62
N LEU A 789 39.73 20.71 -8.15
CA LEU A 789 38.36 20.22 -8.15
C LEU A 789 37.43 21.16 -7.37
N LEU A 790 37.79 21.54 -6.14
CA LEU A 790 36.94 22.43 -5.33
C LEU A 790 36.67 23.77 -6.02
N ARG A 791 37.69 24.38 -6.64
CA ARG A 791 37.51 25.65 -7.39
C ARG A 791 36.62 25.46 -8.61
N ARG A 792 36.77 24.35 -9.33
CA ARG A 792 35.92 24.03 -10.48
C ARG A 792 34.46 23.81 -10.08
N ILE A 793 34.22 23.19 -8.92
CA ILE A 793 32.88 23.06 -8.35
C ILE A 793 32.28 24.44 -8.04
N ALA A 794 33.06 25.35 -7.45
CA ALA A 794 32.61 26.71 -7.19
C ALA A 794 32.28 27.47 -8.50
N GLU A 795 33.10 27.33 -9.54
CA GLU A 795 32.84 27.91 -10.86
C GLU A 795 31.54 27.37 -11.48
N LEU A 796 31.35 26.05 -11.49
CA LEU A 796 30.12 25.41 -12.00
C LEU A 796 28.89 25.87 -11.22
N GLY A 797 29.00 25.94 -9.89
CA GLY A 797 27.94 26.41 -9.00
C GLY A 797 27.71 27.92 -9.03
N ASN A 798 28.55 28.69 -9.74
CA ASN A 798 28.58 30.16 -9.68
C ASN A 798 28.63 30.67 -8.23
N LEU A 799 29.52 30.07 -7.44
CA LEU A 799 29.81 30.37 -6.04
C LEU A 799 31.07 31.24 -5.95
N THR A 800 31.13 32.14 -4.97
CA THR A 800 32.22 33.12 -4.87
C THR A 800 33.34 32.58 -3.98
N ASP A 801 34.47 32.19 -4.55
CA ASP A 801 35.67 31.71 -3.83
C ASP A 801 36.27 32.80 -2.91
N LEU A 802 36.42 32.48 -1.63
CA LEU A 802 37.03 33.34 -0.60
C LEU A 802 38.36 32.79 -0.06
N GLY A 803 38.81 31.62 -0.52
CA GLY A 803 40.05 30.96 -0.11
C GLY A 803 39.86 29.52 0.36
N SER A 804 40.96 28.76 0.39
CA SER A 804 40.94 27.33 0.72
C SER A 804 41.83 26.98 1.92
N LEU A 805 41.41 25.99 2.71
CA LEU A 805 42.20 25.31 3.73
C LEU A 805 42.37 23.84 3.33
N GLN A 806 43.60 23.31 3.42
CA GLN A 806 43.88 21.94 3.02
C GLN A 806 44.82 21.26 4.00
N HIS A 807 44.67 19.96 4.18
CA HIS A 807 45.51 19.12 5.03
C HIS A 807 45.67 17.74 4.41
N LYS A 808 46.92 17.28 4.28
CA LYS A 808 47.26 15.92 3.88
C LYS A 808 47.62 15.11 5.13
N PHE A 809 47.05 13.93 5.25
CA PHE A 809 47.27 13.01 6.36
C PHE A 809 48.41 12.03 6.04
N GLU A 810 49.00 11.47 7.09
CA GLU A 810 50.02 10.42 7.00
C GLU A 810 49.40 9.06 7.36
N PRO A 811 49.63 7.99 6.59
CA PRO A 811 50.52 7.92 5.42
C PRO A 811 49.91 8.43 4.11
N GLN A 812 48.60 8.65 4.03
CA GLN A 812 47.87 9.06 2.82
C GLN A 812 46.50 9.66 3.17
N GLY A 813 45.83 10.25 2.17
CA GLY A 813 44.50 10.85 2.25
C GLY A 813 44.56 12.34 2.58
N LEU A 814 43.48 13.06 2.30
CA LEU A 814 43.43 14.50 2.51
C LEU A 814 42.04 15.00 2.90
N THR A 815 42.02 16.18 3.51
CA THR A 815 40.84 17.04 3.60
C THR A 815 41.16 18.38 2.97
N ALA A 816 40.30 18.84 2.08
CA ALA A 816 40.34 20.19 1.56
C ALA A 816 38.97 20.86 1.71
N LEU A 817 38.98 22.15 2.05
CA LEU A 817 37.80 22.99 2.18
C LEU A 817 38.04 24.28 1.42
N LEU A 818 37.07 24.67 0.61
CA LEU A 818 36.98 25.94 -0.08
C LEU A 818 35.88 26.76 0.59
N LEU A 819 36.26 27.88 1.18
CA LEU A 819 35.33 28.84 1.71
C LEU A 819 34.72 29.60 0.53
N VAL A 820 33.40 29.65 0.48
CA VAL A 820 32.69 30.47 -0.51
C VAL A 820 31.78 31.46 0.21
N SER A 821 31.44 32.59 -0.42
CA SER A 821 30.59 33.61 0.22
C SER A 821 29.22 33.06 0.63
N GLU A 822 28.77 32.02 -0.07
CA GLU A 822 27.48 31.36 0.10
C GLU A 822 27.48 30.30 1.22
N SER A 823 28.65 29.78 1.60
CA SER A 823 28.92 28.86 2.73
C SER A 823 30.27 28.12 2.52
N HIS A 824 30.29 26.90 1.97
CA HIS A 824 31.55 26.13 1.77
C HIS A 824 31.41 24.96 0.78
N VAL A 825 32.54 24.54 0.23
CA VAL A 825 32.70 23.26 -0.48
C VAL A 825 33.84 22.48 0.18
N SER A 826 33.68 21.19 0.44
CA SER A 826 34.76 20.36 1.02
C SER A 826 34.89 19.02 0.34
N ILE A 827 36.08 18.43 0.44
CA ILE A 827 36.38 17.07 0.05
C ILE A 827 37.18 16.38 1.16
N HIS A 828 36.83 15.13 1.44
CA HIS A 828 37.61 14.22 2.27
C HIS A 828 37.87 12.93 1.49
N THR A 829 39.11 12.43 1.50
CA THR A 829 39.51 11.27 0.70
C THR A 829 40.07 10.13 1.56
N TRP A 830 39.84 8.91 1.09
CA TRP A 830 40.37 7.66 1.63
C TRP A 830 40.97 6.86 0.46
N PRO A 831 42.23 7.13 0.06
CA PRO A 831 42.86 6.45 -1.09
C PRO A 831 42.90 4.92 -0.95
N GLU A 832 43.01 4.40 0.28
CA GLU A 832 43.00 2.96 0.59
C GLU A 832 41.65 2.29 0.31
N LEU A 833 40.57 3.07 0.31
CA LEU A 833 39.23 2.62 -0.03
C LEU A 833 38.81 3.07 -1.44
N ARG A 834 39.69 3.73 -2.18
CA ARG A 834 39.40 4.36 -3.48
C ARG A 834 38.13 5.23 -3.42
N TYR A 835 37.99 5.96 -2.31
CA TYR A 835 36.75 6.66 -1.94
C TYR A 835 36.99 8.13 -1.62
N ALA A 836 36.03 8.99 -1.98
CA ALA A 836 35.97 10.36 -1.50
C ALA A 836 34.54 10.83 -1.24
N ALA A 837 34.39 11.72 -0.28
CA ALA A 837 33.16 12.45 -0.01
C ALA A 837 33.36 13.93 -0.33
N VAL A 838 32.49 14.49 -1.18
CA VAL A 838 32.50 15.91 -1.56
C VAL A 838 31.20 16.56 -1.10
N ASP A 839 31.29 17.58 -0.27
CA ASP A 839 30.15 18.35 0.24
C ASP A 839 30.11 19.73 -0.41
N VAL A 840 28.94 20.14 -0.90
CA VAL A 840 28.68 21.49 -1.40
C VAL A 840 27.51 22.07 -0.60
N VAL A 841 27.77 23.16 0.11
CA VAL A 841 26.77 23.86 0.91
C VAL A 841 26.70 25.31 0.43
N SER A 842 25.50 25.80 0.18
CA SER A 842 25.24 27.13 -0.35
C SER A 842 23.92 27.69 0.17
N CYS A 843 23.86 28.98 0.50
CA CYS A 843 22.58 29.68 0.69
C CYS A 843 21.93 30.10 -0.63
N LYS A 844 22.66 30.05 -1.75
CA LYS A 844 22.17 30.31 -3.10
C LYS A 844 21.65 29.01 -3.74
N PRO A 845 20.50 29.03 -4.42
CA PRO A 845 19.98 27.86 -5.15
C PRO A 845 20.96 27.40 -6.24
N ILE A 846 21.23 26.09 -6.29
CA ILE A 846 22.03 25.46 -7.35
C ILE A 846 21.09 24.59 -8.19
N PRO A 847 20.84 24.94 -9.48
CA PRO A 847 19.88 24.23 -10.32
C PRO A 847 20.19 22.73 -10.48
N PRO A 848 19.19 21.86 -10.69
CA PRO A 848 19.39 20.42 -10.90
C PRO A 848 20.40 20.08 -12.02
N THR A 849 20.37 20.84 -13.12
CA THR A 849 21.31 20.67 -14.24
C THR A 849 22.75 20.97 -13.85
N VAL A 850 22.96 21.99 -13.03
CA VAL A 850 24.27 22.39 -12.52
C VAL A 850 24.79 21.37 -11.49
N ARG A 851 23.92 20.87 -10.59
CA ARG A 851 24.29 19.81 -9.65
C ARG A 851 24.78 18.57 -10.37
N LYS A 852 24.05 18.12 -11.40
CA LYS A 852 24.46 16.97 -12.21
C LYS A 852 25.80 17.20 -12.93
N ALA A 853 26.06 18.42 -13.38
CA ALA A 853 27.36 18.78 -13.95
C ALA A 853 28.48 18.71 -12.91
N ILE A 854 28.23 19.15 -11.68
CA ILE A 854 29.18 19.05 -10.56
C ILE A 854 29.45 17.58 -10.22
N GLU A 855 28.43 16.73 -10.11
CA GLU A 855 28.59 15.30 -9.86
C GLU A 855 29.49 14.63 -10.90
N MET A 856 29.24 14.94 -12.18
CA MET A 856 30.02 14.40 -13.28
C MET A 856 31.46 14.94 -13.28
N GLU A 857 31.65 16.22 -12.94
CA GLU A 857 32.99 16.80 -12.79
C GLU A 857 33.78 16.14 -11.65
N VAL A 858 33.14 15.84 -10.52
CA VAL A 858 33.77 15.11 -9.40
C VAL A 858 34.21 13.72 -9.84
N ALA A 859 33.31 12.96 -10.48
CA ALA A 859 33.62 11.62 -10.95
C ALA A 859 34.75 11.60 -12.01
N VAL A 860 34.74 12.56 -12.94
CA VAL A 860 35.77 12.69 -13.98
C VAL A 860 37.11 13.14 -13.40
N SER A 861 37.11 14.15 -12.52
CA SER A 861 38.36 14.72 -11.98
C SER A 861 39.11 13.76 -11.06
N LEU A 862 38.40 12.81 -10.45
CA LEU A 862 38.97 11.78 -9.57
C LEU A 862 39.04 10.41 -10.25
N SER A 863 38.68 10.30 -11.53
CA SER A 863 38.65 9.07 -12.32
C SER A 863 37.93 7.91 -11.61
N CYS A 864 36.67 8.15 -11.22
CA CYS A 864 35.85 7.19 -10.46
C CYS A 864 34.85 6.45 -11.36
N ASP A 865 34.61 5.17 -11.05
CA ASP A 865 33.68 4.32 -11.83
C ASP A 865 32.21 4.47 -11.38
N SER A 866 31.96 4.94 -10.16
CA SER A 866 30.60 5.11 -9.64
C SER A 866 30.50 6.21 -8.56
N TRP A 867 29.29 6.75 -8.39
CA TRP A 867 29.01 7.75 -7.36
C TRP A 867 27.55 7.71 -6.89
N VAL A 868 27.31 8.21 -5.67
CA VAL A 868 26.00 8.40 -5.06
C VAL A 868 25.91 9.82 -4.52
N SER A 869 24.85 10.55 -4.86
CA SER A 869 24.61 11.90 -4.36
C SER A 869 23.38 11.97 -3.45
N HIS A 870 23.51 12.73 -2.37
CA HIS A 870 22.43 13.08 -1.48
C HIS A 870 22.20 14.58 -1.52
N PHE A 871 20.93 15.00 -1.52
CA PHE A 871 20.56 16.41 -1.48
C PHE A 871 19.66 16.68 -0.28
N SER A 872 19.93 17.77 0.42
CA SER A 872 19.20 18.22 1.60
C SER A 872 18.91 19.71 1.48
N LEU A 873 17.65 20.09 1.66
CA LEU A 873 17.25 21.47 1.88
C LEU A 873 16.87 21.69 3.34
N ARG A 874 17.20 22.86 3.87
CA ARG A 874 16.94 23.22 5.28
C ARG A 874 16.42 24.64 5.39
N GLY A 875 15.66 24.90 6.46
CA GLY A 875 15.21 26.24 6.84
C GLY A 875 13.91 26.72 6.19
N ARG A 876 13.07 25.83 5.66
CA ARG A 876 11.76 26.16 5.06
C ARG A 876 10.83 26.88 6.05
N GLU A 877 10.83 26.45 7.31
CA GLU A 877 9.94 26.95 8.37
C GLU A 877 10.13 28.44 8.70
N PHE A 878 11.26 29.04 8.33
CA PHE A 878 11.55 30.45 8.60
C PHE A 878 10.96 31.40 7.56
N HIS A 879 10.47 30.90 6.42
CA HIS A 879 9.78 31.72 5.41
C HIS A 879 8.26 31.80 5.64
N GLN A 880 7.67 30.91 6.44
CA GLN A 880 6.21 30.85 6.67
C GLN A 880 5.77 31.26 8.08
N ALA A 881 6.69 31.64 8.97
CA ALA A 881 6.36 31.92 10.35
C ALA A 881 6.30 33.42 10.67
N GLU A 882 5.08 33.98 10.71
CA GLU A 882 4.78 34.99 11.74
C GLU A 882 4.82 34.25 13.09
N VAL A 883 6.01 34.14 13.68
CA VAL A 883 6.16 33.52 15.01
C VAL A 883 5.57 34.47 16.04
N ALA A 884 4.39 34.13 16.57
CA ALA A 884 3.92 34.70 17.83
C ALA A 884 4.92 34.32 18.96
N PRO A 885 5.35 35.26 19.80
CA PRO A 885 6.38 34.99 20.80
C PRO A 885 5.84 34.02 21.86
N THR A 886 6.44 32.83 21.95
CA THR A 886 6.18 31.86 23.01
C THR A 886 7.16 32.10 24.17
N GLU A 887 6.63 32.30 25.38
CA GLU A 887 7.41 32.45 26.61
C GLU A 887 8.15 31.15 26.95
N ARG A 888 9.39 31.28 27.45
CA ARG A 888 10.21 30.15 27.93
C ARG A 888 9.57 29.48 29.16
N PRO A 889 9.49 28.14 29.20
CA PRO A 889 9.20 27.42 30.44
C PRO A 889 10.36 27.60 31.45
N ALA A 890 10.00 27.74 32.73
CA ALA A 890 10.94 27.87 33.84
C ALA A 890 11.77 26.59 34.07
N SER A 891 12.98 26.78 34.59
CA SER A 891 14.16 25.90 34.49
C SER A 891 14.27 24.73 35.47
N ASP A 892 13.22 24.31 36.16
CA ASP A 892 13.40 23.58 37.42
C ASP A 892 12.85 22.14 37.46
N GLU A 893 12.77 21.42 36.34
CA GLU A 893 12.63 19.96 36.39
C GLU A 893 13.47 19.25 35.32
N LEU A 894 14.65 18.80 35.73
CA LEU A 894 15.42 17.72 35.08
C LEU A 894 16.01 16.80 36.16
#